data_AF-A0A6B2CJG5-F1
#
_entry.id   AF-A0A6B2CJG5-F1
#
_cell.length_a   1.000
_cell.length_b   1.000
_cell.length_c   1.000
_cell.angle_alpha   90.00
_cell.angle_beta   90.00
_cell.angle_gamma   90.00
#
_symmetry.space_group_name_H-M   'P 1'
#
loop_
_entity.id
_entity.type
_entity.pdbx_description
1 polymer ?
#
loop_
_entity_poly.entity_id
_entity_poly.type
_entity_poly.pdbx_seq_one_letter_code
_entity_poly.pdbx_strand_id
1 'polypeptide(L)'
;MPVFNESLLRTRLFVSRGFRRGKCPYCGHHYWTLNPSQDNCGDQPCTPYGFIGNPPGTFRPESIRDVRERFLGFFERRGHTRINRYPVVARWRNDVYLVGASIYDFQPWVTEGVVPPPANPLTISQPSIRLTDVDKVGRSGRHLTGFEMMAHHAFNFPGKEVYWVDETVEYAHEFFTRELGFRDDEVTYKENIWEGGGNAGESFEVLVRGLEVATLVFMHYRVVGGEYREMPIRIVDTGYGLERIYWVLTGKPTIYEAVFGEFLSRARGLLGLPRPDEKLMASLAIHMGQLDPEVIALDKAYVEVARRIGVEPTELINVVKPQETLYVLADHSRTVSWMMNDGVIPSNSGVGYLARLLIRRMLKYLYSIGAEVPLAEIFNLHLNYLVNDYPELKDSRQLIIELVGLEEGKYKSAINQLPKLMSRIRGKVTLEDLINLYDSHGIPPEVVRDEAAKRGVKVDVPDNFYEILASRHQRPSRGEEGGKVDVTADDVIDLKPTRELFYENPYMFTGKAKVLKVIKGKYVVLDETIFYPEGGGQPADRGVLRFNGLEAKVVDVQRVGPVILHVVEGPVPNAGDTVEMVIDSERRLGLMRMHTGTHILLQSIRRVLGKHVWQAGAQKDIPFSRIDVTHYRLPTPEEVRRIEELANEVVLGDIPVKAEFMPRNEAEAKYGFIIYQGGVVPGGTVRIVRIGEGEDMYDVEACGGTHLDSTSKVGLIKIVKVEKIQEGVVRFIFTTGRYALNYVRGLEDALEFISGKLGVGRDEAVKAVDRLLKELNEANERSRLLARKAIDADLAKLAKSTLTINGVRVAVYAEDYWVKDYLQELATRYQGDVLILTHGREYQVYTNGKVKAVDVAKALSEIGGRGGGSVTFAQGVFTKPISHEDIINAVKHLLTQ
;
A
#
# COMPACT_ATOMS: atom_id res chain seq x y z
N MET A 1 -27.09 -23.62 12.78
CA MET A 1 -26.14 -23.48 13.89
C MET A 1 -25.28 -24.73 13.92
N PRO A 2 -23.94 -24.64 13.95
CA PRO A 2 -23.12 -25.82 14.14
C PRO A 2 -23.55 -26.51 15.45
N VAL A 3 -23.60 -27.83 15.44
CA VAL A 3 -23.81 -28.61 16.66
C VAL A 3 -22.48 -28.59 17.41
N PHE A 4 -22.34 -27.69 18.38
CA PHE A 4 -21.16 -27.64 19.26
C PHE A 4 -20.92 -29.03 19.84
N ASN A 5 -19.79 -29.65 19.47
CA ASN A 5 -19.52 -31.02 19.88
C ASN A 5 -18.93 -31.04 21.29
N GLU A 6 -19.79 -31.05 22.30
CA GLU A 6 -19.35 -31.12 23.71
C GLU A 6 -18.45 -32.34 24.00
N SER A 7 -18.61 -33.44 23.25
CA SER A 7 -17.78 -34.63 23.44
C SER A 7 -16.34 -34.42 22.97
N LEU A 8 -16.11 -33.54 22.00
CA LEU A 8 -14.77 -33.22 21.49
C LEU A 8 -13.93 -32.51 22.55
N LEU A 9 -14.55 -31.65 23.37
CA LEU A 9 -13.86 -30.86 24.40
C LEU A 9 -13.77 -31.58 25.76
N ARG A 10 -14.06 -32.87 25.82
CA ARG A 10 -13.89 -33.68 27.03
C ARG A 10 -12.62 -34.54 26.94
N THR A 11 -11.49 -33.98 27.36
CA THR A 11 -10.16 -34.59 27.15
C THR A 11 -9.77 -35.64 28.19
N ARG A 12 -8.84 -36.52 27.82
CA ARG A 12 -8.20 -37.53 28.70
C ARG A 12 -7.55 -36.88 29.92
N LEU A 13 -6.88 -35.73 29.75
CA LEU A 13 -6.29 -34.98 30.86
C LEU A 13 -7.38 -34.58 31.87
N PHE A 14 -8.49 -34.01 31.40
CA PHE A 14 -9.55 -33.53 32.29
C PHE A 14 -10.18 -34.65 33.09
N VAL A 15 -10.42 -35.80 32.46
CA VAL A 15 -10.98 -36.97 33.13
C VAL A 15 -9.99 -37.58 34.12
N SER A 16 -8.73 -37.80 33.71
CA SER A 16 -7.73 -38.50 34.52
C SER A 16 -7.24 -37.69 35.72
N ARG A 17 -7.19 -36.35 35.61
CA ARG A 17 -6.76 -35.46 36.69
C ARG A 17 -7.90 -34.92 37.53
N GLY A 18 -9.15 -35.18 37.16
CA GLY A 18 -10.33 -34.76 37.91
C GLY A 18 -10.67 -33.27 37.75
N PHE A 19 -10.47 -32.70 36.56
CA PHE A 19 -10.93 -31.35 36.26
C PHE A 19 -12.45 -31.29 36.37
N ARG A 20 -12.95 -30.23 36.99
CA ARG A 20 -14.38 -29.93 37.06
C ARG A 20 -14.78 -29.04 35.89
N ARG A 21 -15.79 -29.45 35.13
CA ARG A 21 -16.46 -28.58 34.15
C ARG A 21 -17.47 -27.69 34.88
N GLY A 22 -17.31 -26.38 34.77
CA GLY A 22 -18.24 -25.36 35.28
C GLY A 22 -18.88 -24.57 34.14
N LYS A 23 -19.93 -23.82 34.45
CA LYS A 23 -20.52 -22.80 33.55
C LYS A 23 -20.40 -21.45 34.21
N CYS A 24 -19.75 -20.50 33.54
CA CYS A 24 -19.51 -19.18 34.10
C CYS A 24 -20.84 -18.42 34.27
N PRO A 25 -21.12 -17.87 35.46
CA PRO A 25 -22.37 -17.14 35.70
C PRO A 25 -22.41 -15.78 34.97
N TYR A 26 -21.26 -15.25 34.54
CA TYR A 26 -21.14 -13.93 33.91
C TYR A 26 -21.23 -14.00 32.39
N CYS A 27 -20.36 -14.79 31.74
CA CYS A 27 -20.30 -14.88 30.27
C CYS A 27 -21.03 -16.10 29.69
N GLY A 28 -21.51 -17.03 30.53
CA GLY A 28 -22.23 -18.22 30.10
C GLY A 28 -21.38 -19.33 29.46
N HIS A 29 -20.09 -19.08 29.20
CA HIS A 29 -19.17 -20.09 28.66
C HIS A 29 -18.88 -21.19 29.68
N HIS A 30 -18.65 -22.41 29.17
CA HIS A 30 -18.15 -23.51 29.98
C HIS A 30 -16.63 -23.42 30.17
N TYR A 31 -16.13 -23.97 31.27
CA TYR A 31 -14.70 -23.97 31.57
C TYR A 31 -14.32 -25.19 32.42
N TRP A 32 -13.05 -25.57 32.36
CA TRP A 32 -12.46 -26.68 33.11
C TRP A 32 -11.40 -26.17 34.06
N THR A 33 -11.50 -26.54 35.35
CA THR A 33 -10.54 -26.14 36.38
C THR A 33 -10.31 -27.25 37.40
N LEU A 34 -9.10 -27.30 37.98
CA LEU A 34 -8.79 -28.10 39.16
C LEU A 34 -9.01 -27.33 40.46
N ASN A 35 -9.23 -26.02 40.41
CA ASN A 35 -9.50 -25.22 41.60
C ASN A 35 -10.95 -25.44 42.07
N PRO A 36 -11.17 -26.08 43.23
CA PRO A 36 -12.53 -26.36 43.72
C PRO A 36 -13.30 -25.09 44.09
N SER A 37 -12.59 -24.00 44.40
CA SER A 37 -13.18 -22.72 44.82
C SER A 37 -13.50 -21.77 43.66
N GLN A 38 -13.06 -22.08 42.44
CA GLN A 38 -13.25 -21.19 41.28
C GLN A 38 -14.69 -21.26 40.75
N ASP A 39 -15.41 -20.15 40.81
CA ASP A 39 -16.84 -20.04 40.50
C ASP A 39 -17.15 -19.40 39.12
N ASN A 40 -16.12 -19.03 38.37
CA ASN A 40 -16.23 -18.38 37.06
C ASN A 40 -15.14 -18.87 36.08
N CYS A 41 -15.18 -18.40 34.82
CA CYS A 41 -14.32 -18.92 33.76
C CYS A 41 -12.83 -18.61 33.93
N GLY A 42 -12.40 -17.74 34.85
CA GLY A 42 -10.97 -17.40 35.01
C GLY A 42 -10.42 -16.39 34.01
N ASP A 43 -11.29 -15.70 33.27
CA ASP A 43 -10.95 -14.77 32.18
C ASP A 43 -11.46 -13.35 32.47
N GLN A 44 -10.84 -12.33 31.88
CA GLN A 44 -11.45 -10.99 31.89
C GLN A 44 -12.71 -10.94 31.02
N PRO A 45 -13.71 -10.12 31.38
CA PRO A 45 -13.81 -9.28 32.58
C PRO A 45 -14.35 -10.03 33.82
N CYS A 46 -14.59 -11.35 33.72
CA CYS A 46 -15.22 -12.17 34.77
C CYS A 46 -14.34 -12.33 36.01
N THR A 47 -13.01 -12.31 35.85
CA THR A 47 -12.02 -12.52 36.90
C THR A 47 -10.97 -11.42 36.81
N PRO A 48 -10.62 -10.67 37.87
CA PRO A 48 -9.52 -9.71 37.83
C PRO A 48 -8.14 -10.38 37.61
N TYR A 49 -7.15 -9.60 37.18
CA TYR A 49 -5.77 -10.09 37.11
C TYR A 49 -5.21 -10.39 38.50
N GLY A 50 -4.82 -11.64 38.73
CA GLY A 50 -4.22 -12.10 39.99
C GLY A 50 -2.69 -12.21 39.97
N PHE A 51 -2.05 -11.91 38.84
CA PHE A 51 -0.60 -12.09 38.67
C PHE A 51 0.22 -10.80 38.83
N ILE A 52 -0.42 -9.62 38.82
CA ILE A 52 0.27 -8.34 38.93
C ILE A 52 0.85 -8.20 40.35
N GLY A 53 2.17 -7.99 40.44
CA GLY A 53 2.93 -8.02 41.69
C GLY A 53 3.08 -9.42 42.32
N ASN A 54 2.51 -10.45 41.71
CA ASN A 54 2.50 -11.82 42.21
C ASN A 54 2.61 -12.81 41.03
N PRO A 55 3.76 -12.89 40.35
CA PRO A 55 3.92 -13.77 39.19
C PRO A 55 3.80 -15.25 39.61
N PRO A 56 3.04 -16.09 38.88
CA PRO A 56 2.98 -17.52 39.13
C PRO A 56 4.25 -18.23 38.68
N GLY A 57 4.35 -19.51 39.03
CA GLY A 57 5.42 -20.39 38.56
C GLY A 57 6.76 -20.23 39.26
N THR A 58 7.68 -21.12 38.91
CA THR A 58 9.06 -21.13 39.39
C THR A 58 10.06 -20.65 38.35
N PHE A 59 9.69 -20.67 37.06
CA PHE A 59 10.55 -20.13 35.99
C PHE A 59 10.60 -18.60 36.05
N ARG A 60 11.81 -18.03 35.96
CA ARG A 60 12.05 -16.58 35.98
C ARG A 60 12.90 -16.21 34.76
N PRO A 61 12.27 -15.82 33.64
CA PRO A 61 12.99 -15.40 32.45
C PRO A 61 13.70 -14.06 32.68
N GLU A 62 14.92 -13.91 32.14
CA GLU A 62 15.65 -12.63 32.14
C GLU A 62 15.18 -11.75 30.97
N SER A 63 14.75 -12.38 29.88
CA SER A 63 14.23 -11.72 28.69
C SER A 63 13.06 -12.48 28.06
N ILE A 64 12.33 -11.80 27.18
CA ILE A 64 11.26 -12.43 26.41
C ILE A 64 11.76 -13.60 25.54
N ARG A 65 13.03 -13.54 25.10
CA ARG A 65 13.67 -14.62 24.35
C ARG A 65 13.73 -15.93 25.11
N ASP A 66 13.92 -15.88 26.43
CA ASP A 66 14.02 -17.10 27.24
C ASP A 66 12.70 -17.87 27.21
N VAL A 67 11.57 -17.17 27.19
CA VAL A 67 10.25 -17.78 27.03
C VAL A 67 10.10 -18.38 25.63
N ARG A 68 10.53 -17.65 24.59
CA ARG A 68 10.52 -18.12 23.19
C ARG A 68 11.30 -19.43 23.04
N GLU A 69 12.55 -19.45 23.50
CA GLU A 69 13.42 -20.63 23.39
C GLU A 69 12.96 -21.78 24.29
N ARG A 70 12.39 -21.48 25.46
CA ARG A 70 11.76 -22.50 26.32
C ARG A 70 10.61 -23.21 25.59
N PHE A 71 9.75 -22.45 24.92
CA PHE A 71 8.63 -22.98 24.16
C PHE A 71 9.09 -23.81 22.95
N LEU A 72 9.94 -23.23 22.10
CA LEU A 72 10.40 -23.90 20.88
C LEU A 72 11.17 -25.18 21.23
N GLY A 73 12.10 -25.11 22.18
CA GLY A 73 12.85 -26.26 22.66
C GLY A 73 11.99 -27.34 23.33
N PHE A 74 10.88 -26.97 23.99
CA PHE A 74 9.94 -27.93 24.57
C PHE A 74 9.27 -28.81 23.50
N PHE A 75 8.86 -28.20 22.39
CA PHE A 75 8.23 -28.91 21.27
C PHE A 75 9.25 -29.64 20.40
N GLU A 76 10.47 -29.12 20.23
CA GLU A 76 11.56 -29.85 19.56
C GLU A 76 11.88 -31.17 20.27
N ARG A 77 11.92 -31.17 21.62
CA ARG A 77 12.09 -32.41 22.42
C ARG A 77 10.94 -33.42 22.26
N ARG A 78 9.82 -33.02 21.65
CA ARG A 78 8.62 -33.84 21.41
C ARG A 78 8.44 -34.22 19.93
N GLY A 79 9.45 -33.97 19.10
CA GLY A 79 9.45 -34.36 17.69
C GLY A 79 8.80 -33.35 16.75
N HIS A 80 8.44 -32.16 17.23
CA HIS A 80 8.05 -31.05 16.37
C HIS A 80 9.27 -30.46 15.69
N THR A 81 9.18 -30.20 14.39
CA THR A 81 10.25 -29.49 13.68
C THR A 81 10.10 -27.99 13.87
N ARG A 82 11.15 -27.32 14.33
CA ARG A 82 11.20 -25.85 14.42
C ARG A 82 11.27 -25.24 13.02
N ILE A 83 10.36 -24.32 12.72
CA ILE A 83 10.31 -23.58 11.45
C ILE A 83 10.66 -22.10 11.72
N ASN A 84 11.33 -21.46 10.77
CA ASN A 84 11.61 -20.03 10.82
C ASN A 84 10.32 -19.21 10.65
N ARG A 85 10.30 -17.98 11.20
CA ARG A 85 9.16 -17.07 11.00
C ARG A 85 8.93 -16.76 9.52
N TYR A 86 7.68 -16.59 9.16
CA TYR A 86 7.24 -15.99 7.90
C TYR A 86 7.28 -14.46 8.01
N PRO A 87 7.34 -13.72 6.89
CA PRO A 87 7.23 -12.27 6.93
C PRO A 87 5.82 -11.85 7.38
N VAL A 88 5.71 -10.72 8.07
CA VAL A 88 4.42 -10.18 8.55
C VAL A 88 3.49 -9.76 7.41
N VAL A 89 4.03 -9.60 6.20
CA VAL A 89 3.28 -9.35 4.96
C VAL A 89 2.98 -10.69 4.29
N ALA A 90 1.70 -10.97 4.05
CA ALA A 90 1.23 -12.25 3.54
C ALA A 90 1.49 -12.41 2.04
N ARG A 91 2.74 -12.65 1.63
CA ARG A 91 3.18 -12.70 0.21
C ARG A 91 2.70 -13.93 -0.56
N TRP A 92 2.32 -15.01 0.15
CA TRP A 92 1.88 -16.30 -0.43
C TRP A 92 0.36 -16.41 -0.60
N ARG A 93 -0.40 -15.39 -0.22
CA ARG A 93 -1.87 -15.33 -0.32
C ARG A 93 -2.34 -13.93 -0.74
N ASN A 94 -3.61 -13.80 -1.13
CA ASN A 94 -4.15 -12.58 -1.73
C ASN A 94 -5.48 -12.11 -1.11
N ASP A 95 -5.90 -12.70 0.01
CA ASP A 95 -7.15 -12.40 0.70
C ASP A 95 -6.96 -11.54 1.96
N VAL A 96 -5.73 -11.48 2.49
CA VAL A 96 -5.31 -10.61 3.60
C VAL A 96 -3.95 -9.98 3.30
N TYR A 97 -3.67 -8.78 3.83
CA TYR A 97 -2.37 -8.13 3.66
C TYR A 97 -1.31 -8.57 4.69
N LEU A 98 -1.74 -8.83 5.93
CA LEU A 98 -0.84 -9.07 7.07
C LEU A 98 -1.15 -10.42 7.75
N VAL A 99 -0.12 -11.03 8.32
CA VAL A 99 -0.23 -12.25 9.13
C VAL A 99 -0.87 -11.88 10.47
N GLY A 100 -2.07 -12.40 10.76
CA GLY A 100 -2.80 -12.12 12.01
C GLY A 100 -2.76 -13.25 13.04
N ALA A 101 -2.29 -14.43 12.63
CA ALA A 101 -2.12 -15.64 13.44
C ALA A 101 -1.09 -16.56 12.76
N SER A 102 -0.43 -17.45 13.51
CA SER A 102 0.54 -18.40 12.96
C SER A 102 -0.06 -19.30 11.87
N ILE A 103 -1.33 -19.71 12.01
CA ILE A 103 -1.99 -20.55 11.00
C ILE A 103 -2.13 -19.87 9.62
N TYR A 104 -2.05 -18.53 9.56
CA TYR A 104 -2.14 -17.80 8.29
C TYR A 104 -0.99 -18.13 7.34
N ASP A 105 0.15 -18.56 7.89
CA ASP A 105 1.34 -18.98 7.16
C ASP A 105 1.07 -20.19 6.25
N PHE A 106 0.12 -21.03 6.65
CA PHE A 106 -0.20 -22.29 5.98
C PHE A 106 -1.52 -22.23 5.18
N GLN A 107 -2.26 -21.14 5.30
CA GLN A 107 -3.52 -20.92 4.59
C GLN A 107 -3.32 -20.25 3.21
N PRO A 108 -4.17 -20.57 2.22
CA PRO A 108 -5.11 -21.70 2.21
C PRO A 108 -4.46 -23.02 1.75
N TRP A 109 -3.25 -22.96 1.19
CA TRP A 109 -2.69 -24.06 0.40
C TRP A 109 -2.47 -25.35 1.20
N VAL A 110 -1.95 -25.26 2.41
CA VAL A 110 -1.76 -26.43 3.28
C VAL A 110 -3.08 -26.84 3.91
N THR A 111 -3.87 -25.86 4.39
CA THR A 111 -5.12 -26.15 5.10
C THR A 111 -6.20 -26.77 4.22
N GLU A 112 -6.15 -26.54 2.91
CA GLU A 112 -7.01 -27.21 1.92
C GLU A 112 -6.42 -28.53 1.40
N GLY A 113 -5.23 -28.93 1.85
CA GLY A 113 -4.55 -30.15 1.41
C GLY A 113 -3.99 -30.07 -0.01
N VAL A 114 -3.87 -28.86 -0.58
CA VAL A 114 -3.28 -28.63 -1.92
C VAL A 114 -1.78 -28.92 -1.90
N VAL A 115 -1.11 -28.59 -0.79
CA VAL A 115 0.30 -28.92 -0.54
C VAL A 115 0.50 -29.47 0.87
N PRO A 116 1.51 -30.31 1.11
CA PRO A 116 1.86 -30.72 2.46
C PRO A 116 2.44 -29.54 3.27
N PRO A 117 2.34 -29.56 4.61
CA PRO A 117 3.01 -28.59 5.46
C PRO A 117 4.55 -28.73 5.34
N PRO A 118 5.33 -27.69 5.69
CA PRO A 118 6.80 -27.76 5.64
C PRO A 118 7.38 -28.80 6.60
N ALA A 119 6.69 -29.10 7.70
CA ALA A 119 6.95 -30.24 8.57
C ALA A 119 5.65 -30.65 9.29
N ASN A 120 5.59 -31.86 9.84
CA ASN A 120 4.40 -32.33 10.55
C ASN A 120 4.75 -33.34 11.65
N PRO A 121 4.62 -32.99 12.94
CA PRO A 121 4.15 -31.70 13.43
C PRO A 121 5.28 -30.63 13.39
N LEU A 122 4.91 -29.35 13.52
CA LEU A 122 5.84 -28.23 13.50
C LEU A 122 5.66 -27.29 14.69
N THR A 123 6.70 -26.53 15.03
CA THR A 123 6.65 -25.45 16.03
C THR A 123 7.28 -24.17 15.48
N ILE A 124 6.73 -23.01 15.84
CA ILE A 124 7.10 -21.70 15.30
C ILE A 124 6.84 -20.59 16.33
N SER A 125 7.55 -19.48 16.21
CA SER A 125 7.22 -18.21 16.86
C SER A 125 7.01 -17.15 15.78
N GLN A 126 5.75 -16.85 15.48
CA GLN A 126 5.36 -16.04 14.33
C GLN A 126 4.93 -14.63 14.77
N PRO A 127 5.66 -13.58 14.39
CA PRO A 127 5.18 -12.21 14.49
C PRO A 127 3.87 -12.04 13.72
N SER A 128 2.84 -11.56 14.42
CA SER A 128 1.49 -11.38 13.93
C SER A 128 1.04 -9.94 14.20
N ILE A 129 0.32 -9.34 13.25
CA ILE A 129 -0.19 -7.97 13.34
C ILE A 129 -1.71 -7.98 13.31
N ARG A 130 -2.32 -7.40 14.34
CA ARG A 130 -3.77 -7.20 14.46
C ARG A 130 -4.06 -5.73 14.66
N LEU A 131 -4.84 -5.14 13.75
CA LEU A 131 -5.21 -3.73 13.79
C LEU A 131 -6.69 -3.52 14.17
N THR A 132 -7.43 -4.60 14.43
CA THR A 132 -8.78 -4.56 14.99
C THR A 132 -8.77 -3.91 16.38
N ASP A 133 -7.72 -4.14 17.16
CA ASP A 133 -7.60 -3.61 18.52
C ASP A 133 -6.72 -2.36 18.63
N VAL A 134 -6.41 -1.69 17.51
CA VAL A 134 -5.46 -0.56 17.47
C VAL A 134 -5.85 0.58 18.42
N ASP A 135 -7.15 0.82 18.61
CA ASP A 135 -7.68 1.84 19.51
C ASP A 135 -7.52 1.48 21.01
N LYS A 136 -7.40 0.19 21.33
CA LYS A 136 -7.21 -0.35 22.69
C LYS A 136 -5.74 -0.34 23.12
N VAL A 137 -4.80 -0.17 22.18
CA VAL A 137 -3.35 -0.17 22.43
C VAL A 137 -2.93 1.09 23.19
N GLY A 138 -2.10 0.88 24.22
CA GLY A 138 -1.66 1.90 25.17
C GLY A 138 -2.65 2.17 26.31
N ARG A 139 -3.91 1.77 26.17
CA ARG A 139 -4.98 2.11 27.12
C ARG A 139 -5.43 0.92 27.96
N SER A 140 -5.60 -0.24 27.34
CA SER A 140 -6.08 -1.47 28.00
C SER A 140 -5.02 -2.24 28.80
N GLY A 141 -3.75 -1.88 28.67
CA GLY A 141 -2.62 -2.53 29.34
C GLY A 141 -2.19 -3.90 28.77
N ARG A 142 -2.98 -4.51 27.87
CA ARG A 142 -2.74 -5.88 27.33
C ARG A 142 -2.70 -6.02 25.81
N HIS A 143 -3.30 -5.08 25.07
CA HIS A 143 -3.40 -5.20 23.61
C HIS A 143 -2.14 -4.65 22.94
N LEU A 144 -1.70 -5.33 21.90
CA LEU A 144 -0.57 -4.95 21.06
C LEU A 144 -1.05 -4.91 19.61
N THR A 145 -0.49 -4.03 18.78
CA THR A 145 -0.72 -4.11 17.33
C THR A 145 0.08 -5.24 16.72
N GLY A 146 1.29 -5.47 17.20
CA GLY A 146 2.18 -6.54 16.77
C GLY A 146 2.63 -7.37 17.96
N PHE A 147 2.54 -8.69 17.86
CA PHE A 147 2.94 -9.63 18.92
C PHE A 147 3.44 -10.94 18.31
N GLU A 148 4.17 -11.74 19.06
CA GLU A 148 4.58 -13.07 18.61
C GLU A 148 3.59 -14.14 19.08
N MET A 149 2.99 -14.81 18.11
CA MET A 149 2.19 -16.00 18.34
C MET A 149 3.10 -17.22 18.21
N MET A 150 3.49 -17.79 19.36
CA MET A 150 4.13 -19.09 19.39
C MET A 150 3.09 -20.18 19.13
N ALA A 151 3.44 -21.20 18.36
CA ALA A 151 2.48 -22.21 17.95
C ALA A 151 3.15 -23.55 17.74
N HIS A 152 2.41 -24.61 18.04
CA HIS A 152 2.66 -25.94 17.52
C HIS A 152 1.45 -26.38 16.68
N HIS A 153 1.72 -26.86 15.46
CA HIS A 153 0.71 -27.27 14.50
C HIS A 153 0.86 -28.75 14.14
N ALA A 154 -0.27 -29.44 13.99
CA ALA A 154 -0.35 -30.79 13.46
C ALA A 154 -1.44 -30.87 12.40
N PHE A 155 -1.10 -31.39 11.23
CA PHE A 155 -1.98 -31.49 10.07
C PHE A 155 -2.39 -32.96 9.89
N ASN A 156 -3.64 -33.29 10.19
CA ASN A 156 -4.15 -34.66 10.18
C ASN A 156 -4.90 -34.93 8.87
N PHE A 157 -4.27 -35.75 8.02
CA PHE A 157 -4.83 -36.18 6.74
C PHE A 157 -5.66 -37.45 6.93
N PRO A 158 -6.63 -37.74 6.05
CA PRO A 158 -7.33 -39.02 6.05
C PRO A 158 -6.35 -40.21 6.08
N GLY A 159 -6.46 -41.07 7.08
CA GLY A 159 -5.59 -42.23 7.27
C GLY A 159 -4.21 -41.95 7.89
N LYS A 160 -3.87 -40.69 8.18
CA LYS A 160 -2.61 -40.31 8.84
C LYS A 160 -2.84 -39.18 9.84
N GLU A 161 -3.09 -39.58 11.09
CA GLU A 161 -3.21 -38.68 12.24
C GLU A 161 -1.86 -38.59 12.97
N VAL A 162 -1.45 -37.38 13.31
CA VAL A 162 -0.25 -37.10 14.13
C VAL A 162 -0.66 -37.06 15.59
N TYR A 163 -1.56 -36.14 15.95
CA TYR A 163 -2.27 -36.08 17.23
C TYR A 163 -3.48 -35.13 17.11
N TRP A 164 -4.38 -35.17 18.10
CA TRP A 164 -5.60 -34.36 18.10
C TRP A 164 -5.82 -33.63 19.43
N VAL A 165 -7.05 -33.60 19.95
CA VAL A 165 -7.43 -32.78 21.12
C VAL A 165 -6.66 -33.17 22.38
N ASP A 166 -6.57 -34.46 22.69
CA ASP A 166 -6.03 -34.94 23.97
C ASP A 166 -4.58 -34.53 24.16
N GLU A 167 -3.71 -34.91 23.22
CA GLU A 167 -2.28 -34.61 23.27
C GLU A 167 -2.02 -33.09 23.20
N THR A 168 -2.85 -32.34 22.46
CA THR A 168 -2.72 -30.87 22.38
C THR A 168 -2.92 -30.23 23.75
N VAL A 169 -3.97 -30.64 24.47
CA VAL A 169 -4.26 -30.11 25.81
C VAL A 169 -3.23 -30.60 26.83
N GLU A 170 -2.76 -31.84 26.71
CA GLU A 170 -1.68 -32.39 27.55
C GLU A 170 -0.37 -31.61 27.36
N TYR A 171 0.04 -31.33 26.12
CA TYR A 171 1.22 -30.50 25.84
C TYR A 171 1.08 -29.10 26.39
N ALA A 172 -0.08 -28.46 26.21
CA ALA A 172 -0.34 -27.15 26.79
C ALA A 172 -0.20 -27.17 28.31
N HIS A 173 -0.83 -28.15 28.97
CA HIS A 173 -0.79 -28.28 30.42
C HIS A 173 0.63 -28.54 30.93
N GLU A 174 1.37 -29.43 30.27
CA GLU A 174 2.74 -29.76 30.63
C GLU A 174 3.69 -28.57 30.44
N PHE A 175 3.55 -27.81 29.35
CA PHE A 175 4.34 -26.60 29.14
C PHE A 175 4.14 -25.60 30.30
N PHE A 176 2.89 -25.27 30.63
CA PHE A 176 2.60 -24.33 31.72
C PHE A 176 3.03 -24.85 33.10
N THR A 177 2.78 -26.12 33.41
CA THR A 177 3.05 -26.67 34.76
C THR A 177 4.49 -27.13 34.97
N ARG A 178 5.12 -27.75 33.96
CA ARG A 178 6.46 -28.35 34.08
C ARG A 178 7.56 -27.43 33.59
N GLU A 179 7.40 -26.78 32.45
CA GLU A 179 8.44 -25.88 31.92
C GLU A 179 8.41 -24.51 32.60
N LEU A 180 7.22 -23.97 32.88
CA LEU A 180 7.07 -22.66 33.55
C LEU A 180 6.86 -22.77 35.06
N GLY A 181 6.50 -23.96 35.56
CA GLY A 181 6.35 -24.24 36.98
C GLY A 181 5.02 -23.80 37.60
N PHE A 182 3.99 -23.50 36.81
CA PHE A 182 2.67 -23.13 37.33
C PHE A 182 2.05 -24.31 38.09
N ARG A 183 1.24 -24.01 39.12
CA ARG A 183 0.48 -25.08 39.78
C ARG A 183 -0.63 -25.57 38.86
N ASP A 184 -0.93 -26.86 38.91
CA ASP A 184 -1.98 -27.47 38.09
C ASP A 184 -3.34 -26.77 38.28
N ASP A 185 -3.65 -26.29 39.49
CA ASP A 185 -4.91 -25.61 39.81
C ASP A 185 -4.96 -24.10 39.47
N GLU A 186 -3.89 -23.56 38.90
CA GLU A 186 -3.86 -22.19 38.38
C GLU A 186 -4.21 -22.09 36.89
N VAL A 187 -4.20 -23.22 36.18
CA VAL A 187 -4.47 -23.30 34.75
C VAL A 187 -5.93 -23.68 34.52
N THR A 188 -6.67 -22.78 33.86
CA THR A 188 -8.08 -23.00 33.48
C THR A 188 -8.21 -23.09 31.96
N TYR A 189 -9.13 -23.93 31.48
CA TYR A 189 -9.44 -24.06 30.05
C TYR A 189 -10.89 -23.64 29.81
N LYS A 190 -11.11 -22.50 29.16
CA LYS A 190 -12.44 -22.00 28.80
C LYS A 190 -12.79 -22.46 27.39
N GLU A 191 -14.00 -23.00 27.23
CA GLU A 191 -14.50 -23.48 25.93
C GLU A 191 -14.97 -22.31 25.06
N ASN A 192 -14.56 -22.31 23.79
CA ASN A 192 -15.00 -21.33 22.80
C ASN A 192 -15.09 -21.95 21.38
N ILE A 193 -15.56 -21.16 20.41
CA ILE A 193 -15.44 -21.44 18.98
C ILE A 193 -14.55 -20.34 18.39
N TRP A 194 -13.52 -20.74 17.66
CA TRP A 194 -12.64 -19.81 16.97
C TRP A 194 -12.91 -19.80 15.46
N GLU A 195 -12.84 -18.62 14.85
CA GLU A 195 -12.97 -18.41 13.41
C GLU A 195 -11.95 -17.36 12.94
N GLY A 196 -11.23 -17.65 11.84
CA GLY A 196 -10.26 -16.73 11.27
C GLY A 196 -9.62 -17.24 9.97
N GLY A 197 -9.27 -16.31 9.07
CA GLY A 197 -8.59 -16.65 7.80
C GLY A 197 -9.37 -17.59 6.86
N GLY A 198 -10.69 -17.73 7.05
CA GLY A 198 -11.55 -18.63 6.27
C GLY A 198 -11.76 -20.03 6.88
N ASN A 199 -11.24 -20.30 8.08
CA ASN A 199 -11.40 -21.57 8.77
C ASN A 199 -11.92 -21.39 10.21
N ALA A 200 -12.45 -22.46 10.81
CA ALA A 200 -13.01 -22.45 12.16
C ALA A 200 -12.98 -23.84 12.85
N GLY A 201 -13.18 -23.84 14.16
CA GLY A 201 -13.30 -25.05 14.99
C GLY A 201 -13.57 -24.72 16.47
N GLU A 202 -13.98 -25.72 17.26
CA GLU A 202 -14.01 -25.56 18.72
C GLU A 202 -12.59 -25.32 19.26
N SER A 203 -12.51 -24.64 20.40
CA SER A 203 -11.24 -24.28 21.00
C SER A 203 -11.27 -24.24 22.54
N PHE A 204 -10.07 -24.25 23.11
CA PHE A 204 -9.83 -23.86 24.49
C PHE A 204 -9.02 -22.58 24.56
N GLU A 205 -9.53 -21.60 25.29
CA GLU A 205 -8.72 -20.48 25.80
C GLU A 205 -8.07 -20.93 27.12
N VAL A 206 -6.74 -20.93 27.17
CA VAL A 206 -5.96 -21.29 28.35
C VAL A 206 -5.70 -20.03 29.16
N LEU A 207 -6.18 -20.05 30.40
CA LEU A 207 -6.24 -18.90 31.29
C LEU A 207 -5.37 -19.15 32.51
N VAL A 208 -4.58 -18.15 32.89
CA VAL A 208 -3.77 -18.16 34.11
C VAL A 208 -4.01 -16.86 34.86
N ARG A 209 -4.55 -16.98 36.09
CA ARG A 209 -4.81 -15.85 37.00
C ARG A 209 -5.49 -14.64 36.33
N GLY A 210 -6.53 -14.89 35.53
CA GLY A 210 -7.33 -13.83 34.88
C GLY A 210 -6.82 -13.37 33.52
N LEU A 211 -5.79 -13.99 32.93
CA LEU A 211 -5.29 -13.66 31.60
C LEU A 211 -5.27 -14.89 30.68
N GLU A 212 -5.83 -14.73 29.48
CA GLU A 212 -5.65 -15.67 28.37
C GLU A 212 -4.21 -15.64 27.84
N VAL A 213 -3.49 -16.74 28.05
CA VAL A 213 -2.08 -16.92 27.68
C VAL A 213 -1.89 -17.79 26.44
N ALA A 214 -2.88 -18.62 26.10
CA ALA A 214 -2.90 -19.40 24.87
C ALA A 214 -4.32 -19.72 24.41
N THR A 215 -4.47 -20.05 23.13
CA THR A 215 -5.69 -20.60 22.54
C THR A 215 -5.34 -21.86 21.75
N LEU A 216 -6.13 -22.92 21.93
CA LEU A 216 -5.96 -24.24 21.29
C LEU A 216 -7.20 -24.52 20.44
N VAL A 217 -7.09 -24.37 19.12
CA VAL A 217 -8.18 -24.53 18.14
C VAL A 217 -8.07 -25.87 17.42
N PHE A 218 -9.20 -26.55 17.29
CA PHE A 218 -9.32 -27.82 16.58
C PHE A 218 -10.05 -27.61 15.27
N MET A 219 -9.31 -27.12 14.27
CA MET A 219 -9.88 -26.70 13.00
C MET A 219 -10.33 -27.90 12.16
N HIS A 220 -11.60 -27.89 11.79
CA HIS A 220 -12.20 -28.89 10.90
C HIS A 220 -13.36 -28.31 10.07
N TYR A 221 -13.61 -27.00 10.16
CA TYR A 221 -14.54 -26.27 9.30
C TYR A 221 -13.84 -25.20 8.46
N ARG A 222 -14.30 -25.03 7.22
CA ARG A 222 -14.10 -23.83 6.40
C ARG A 222 -15.34 -22.96 6.46
N VAL A 223 -15.16 -21.65 6.37
CA VAL A 223 -16.25 -20.66 6.40
C VAL A 223 -16.47 -20.11 5.00
N VAL A 224 -17.60 -20.42 4.39
CA VAL A 224 -17.96 -19.99 3.04
C VAL A 224 -19.28 -19.24 3.10
N GLY A 225 -19.27 -17.93 2.84
CA GLY A 225 -20.47 -17.10 2.91
C GLY A 225 -21.11 -17.04 4.31
N GLY A 226 -20.33 -17.25 5.36
CA GLY A 226 -20.81 -17.35 6.76
C GLY A 226 -21.33 -18.73 7.15
N GLU A 227 -21.26 -19.72 6.27
CA GLU A 227 -21.62 -21.11 6.58
C GLU A 227 -20.37 -21.97 6.85
N TYR A 228 -20.43 -22.79 7.89
CA TYR A 228 -19.42 -23.81 8.18
C TYR A 228 -19.59 -25.02 7.26
N ARG A 229 -18.52 -25.43 6.61
CA ARG A 229 -18.44 -26.68 5.81
C ARG A 229 -17.26 -27.49 6.30
N GLU A 230 -17.40 -28.81 6.38
CA GLU A 230 -16.28 -29.66 6.79
C GLU A 230 -15.06 -29.51 5.86
N MET A 231 -13.89 -29.58 6.47
CA MET A 231 -12.60 -29.57 5.79
C MET A 231 -12.16 -30.99 5.39
N PRO A 232 -11.37 -31.14 4.32
CA PRO A 232 -10.82 -32.43 3.92
C PRO A 232 -9.76 -32.97 4.92
N ILE A 233 -9.20 -32.08 5.74
CA ILE A 233 -8.20 -32.41 6.77
C ILE A 233 -8.58 -31.75 8.10
N ARG A 234 -8.13 -32.36 9.20
CA ARG A 234 -8.28 -31.84 10.57
C ARG A 234 -6.97 -31.22 11.01
N ILE A 235 -6.97 -30.05 11.62
CA ILE A 235 -5.74 -29.31 11.95
C ILE A 235 -5.76 -28.86 13.40
N VAL A 236 -4.66 -29.16 14.11
CA VAL A 236 -4.38 -28.54 15.40
C VAL A 236 -3.76 -27.18 15.14
N ASP A 237 -4.45 -26.14 15.54
CA ASP A 237 -4.02 -24.75 15.47
C ASP A 237 -3.89 -24.21 16.89
N THR A 238 -2.66 -23.90 17.31
CA THR A 238 -2.42 -23.33 18.63
C THR A 238 -1.80 -21.96 18.52
N GLY A 239 -2.12 -21.09 19.46
CA GLY A 239 -1.56 -19.75 19.56
C GLY A 239 -1.27 -19.40 21.01
N TYR A 240 0.01 -19.29 21.35
CA TYR A 240 0.54 -18.92 22.66
C TYR A 240 1.12 -17.51 22.56
N GLY A 241 0.53 -16.55 23.27
CA GLY A 241 0.98 -15.17 23.21
C GLY A 241 2.30 -14.99 23.97
N LEU A 242 3.42 -14.88 23.26
CA LEU A 242 4.75 -14.76 23.86
C LEU A 242 4.82 -13.62 24.87
N GLU A 243 4.35 -12.43 24.48
CA GLU A 243 4.33 -11.24 25.31
C GLU A 243 3.44 -11.41 26.55
N ARG A 244 2.30 -12.09 26.42
CA ARG A 244 1.38 -12.33 27.55
C ARG A 244 1.96 -13.32 28.55
N ILE A 245 2.58 -14.39 28.07
CA ILE A 245 3.26 -15.37 28.95
C ILE A 245 4.42 -14.70 29.69
N TYR A 246 5.24 -13.92 29.00
CA TYR A 246 6.32 -13.16 29.63
C TYR A 246 5.80 -12.13 30.63
N TRP A 247 4.69 -11.46 30.33
CA TRP A 247 4.05 -10.53 31.25
C TRP A 247 3.54 -11.22 32.52
N VAL A 248 2.89 -12.37 32.40
CA VAL A 248 2.44 -13.17 33.56
C VAL A 248 3.62 -13.58 34.44
N LEU A 249 4.73 -14.03 33.84
CA LEU A 249 5.93 -14.46 34.56
C LEU A 249 6.69 -13.32 35.27
N THR A 250 6.53 -12.08 34.80
CA THR A 250 7.20 -10.92 35.39
C THR A 250 6.31 -10.15 36.37
N GLY A 251 4.98 -10.28 36.26
CA GLY A 251 4.03 -9.63 37.17
C GLY A 251 4.03 -8.11 37.09
N LYS A 252 4.54 -7.52 36.00
CA LYS A 252 4.60 -6.06 35.81
C LYS A 252 3.20 -5.45 35.67
N PRO A 253 3.02 -4.13 35.88
CA PRO A 253 1.70 -3.51 35.76
C PRO A 253 1.05 -3.65 34.38
N THR A 254 1.83 -3.60 33.30
CA THR A 254 1.30 -3.72 31.92
C THR A 254 2.20 -4.61 31.07
N ILE A 255 1.65 -5.12 29.96
CA ILE A 255 2.42 -5.89 28.98
C ILE A 255 3.58 -5.06 28.41
N TYR A 256 3.40 -3.75 28.29
CA TYR A 256 4.43 -2.86 27.75
C TYR A 256 5.61 -2.71 28.70
N GLU A 257 5.33 -2.56 30.01
CA GLU A 257 6.38 -2.51 31.05
C GLU A 257 7.18 -3.81 31.11
N ALA A 258 6.54 -4.95 30.88
CA ALA A 258 7.22 -6.24 30.78
C ALA A 258 8.11 -6.29 29.54
N VAL A 259 7.53 -6.09 28.35
CA VAL A 259 8.20 -6.35 27.06
C VAL A 259 9.20 -5.26 26.67
N PHE A 260 8.88 -4.00 26.95
CA PHE A 260 9.62 -2.83 26.45
C PHE A 260 10.29 -2.01 27.55
N GLY A 261 10.49 -2.57 28.76
CA GLY A 261 10.94 -1.82 29.93
C GLY A 261 12.17 -0.93 29.70
N GLU A 262 13.20 -1.46 29.01
CA GLU A 262 14.41 -0.67 28.68
C GLU A 262 14.13 0.49 27.73
N PHE A 263 13.39 0.22 26.65
CA PHE A 263 12.97 1.24 25.68
C PHE A 263 12.12 2.32 26.37
N LEU A 264 11.12 1.93 27.16
CA LEU A 264 10.23 2.84 27.88
C LEU A 264 11.02 3.74 28.83
N SER A 265 12.00 3.20 29.56
CA SER A 265 12.85 3.98 30.47
C SER A 265 13.63 5.06 29.73
N ARG A 266 14.20 4.73 28.57
CA ARG A 266 14.98 5.67 27.74
C ARG A 266 14.10 6.69 27.02
N ALA A 267 13.01 6.23 26.40
CA ALA A 267 12.05 7.10 25.72
C ALA A 267 11.42 8.10 26.68
N ARG A 268 11.14 7.68 27.93
CA ARG A 268 10.68 8.58 29.00
C ARG A 268 11.68 9.70 29.28
N GLY A 269 12.97 9.37 29.39
CA GLY A 269 14.03 10.35 29.59
C GLY A 269 14.17 11.32 28.43
N LEU A 270 14.11 10.81 27.20
CA LEU A 270 14.18 11.60 25.97
C LEU A 270 13.00 12.58 25.83
N LEU A 271 11.80 12.16 26.21
CA LEU A 271 10.58 12.98 26.13
C LEU A 271 10.34 13.85 27.38
N GLY A 272 11.18 13.74 28.42
CA GLY A 272 11.01 14.49 29.67
C GLY A 272 9.72 14.14 30.44
N LEU A 273 9.22 12.91 30.30
CA LEU A 273 7.93 12.50 30.89
C LEU A 273 8.09 12.02 32.34
N PRO A 274 7.10 12.29 33.22
CA PRO A 274 7.16 11.86 34.62
C PRO A 274 7.07 10.33 34.74
N ARG A 275 7.68 9.77 35.80
CA ARG A 275 7.47 8.38 36.20
C ARG A 275 6.17 8.27 37.00
N PRO A 276 5.28 7.32 36.67
CA PRO A 276 4.06 7.12 37.44
C PRO A 276 4.38 6.34 38.74
N ASP A 277 3.49 6.45 39.73
CA ASP A 277 3.56 5.60 40.91
C ASP A 277 3.22 4.14 40.55
N GLU A 278 4.09 3.20 40.92
CA GLU A 278 3.94 1.79 40.53
C GLU A 278 2.69 1.13 41.16
N LYS A 279 2.31 1.51 42.39
CA LYS A 279 1.14 0.95 43.06
C LYS A 279 -0.14 1.42 42.40
N LEU A 280 -0.20 2.70 42.02
CA LEU A 280 -1.30 3.25 41.25
C LEU A 280 -1.43 2.54 39.89
N MET A 281 -0.33 2.34 39.17
CA MET A 281 -0.34 1.65 37.87
C MET A 281 -0.76 0.19 38.00
N ALA A 282 -0.30 -0.52 39.04
CA ALA A 282 -0.72 -1.89 39.30
C ALA A 282 -2.23 -1.97 39.59
N SER A 283 -2.76 -1.08 40.43
CA SER A 283 -4.19 -1.01 40.75
C SER A 283 -5.04 -0.67 39.52
N LEU A 284 -4.60 0.31 38.72
CA LEU A 284 -5.21 0.67 37.45
C LEU A 284 -5.30 -0.53 36.51
N ALA A 285 -4.22 -1.29 36.36
CA ALA A 285 -4.18 -2.43 35.45
C ALA A 285 -5.15 -3.56 35.88
N ILE A 286 -5.25 -3.84 37.19
CA ILE A 286 -6.21 -4.83 37.73
C ILE A 286 -7.64 -4.41 37.40
N HIS A 287 -8.01 -3.16 37.68
CA HIS A 287 -9.38 -2.68 37.48
C HIS A 287 -9.73 -2.44 36.01
N MET A 288 -8.78 -1.99 35.19
CA MET A 288 -8.98 -1.88 33.75
C MET A 288 -9.17 -3.24 33.08
N GLY A 289 -8.53 -4.30 33.60
CA GLY A 289 -8.79 -5.68 33.17
C GLY A 289 -10.27 -6.07 33.27
N GLN A 290 -10.93 -5.63 34.35
CA GLN A 290 -12.33 -5.94 34.67
C GLN A 290 -13.36 -5.10 33.91
N LEU A 291 -12.91 -4.16 33.07
CA LEU A 291 -13.79 -3.36 32.24
C LEU A 291 -13.72 -3.91 30.82
N ASP A 292 -14.88 -4.16 30.24
CA ASP A 292 -14.97 -4.51 28.83
C ASP A 292 -14.94 -3.23 27.99
N PRO A 293 -13.84 -2.95 27.26
CA PRO A 293 -13.76 -1.76 26.42
C PRO A 293 -14.76 -1.76 25.26
N GLU A 294 -15.38 -2.91 24.93
CA GLU A 294 -16.43 -3.00 23.90
C GLU A 294 -17.80 -2.55 24.43
N VAL A 295 -17.98 -2.53 25.76
CA VAL A 295 -19.22 -2.14 26.42
C VAL A 295 -19.14 -0.72 27.00
N ILE A 296 -17.95 -0.31 27.47
CA ILE A 296 -17.73 0.99 28.11
C ILE A 296 -16.68 1.78 27.34
N ALA A 297 -17.07 2.96 26.83
CA ALA A 297 -16.14 3.92 26.24
C ALA A 297 -14.95 4.18 27.20
N LEU A 298 -13.73 4.13 26.68
CA LEU A 298 -12.51 4.14 27.50
C LEU A 298 -12.39 5.36 28.44
N ASP A 299 -12.90 6.53 28.04
CA ASP A 299 -12.89 7.72 28.90
C ASP A 299 -13.81 7.53 30.12
N LYS A 300 -14.94 6.82 29.95
CA LYS A 300 -15.82 6.44 31.07
C LYS A 300 -15.20 5.34 31.91
N ALA A 301 -14.43 4.44 31.30
CA ALA A 301 -13.69 3.40 32.00
C ALA A 301 -12.69 4.02 32.99
N TYR A 302 -11.93 5.05 32.59
CA TYR A 302 -11.03 5.75 33.51
C TYR A 302 -11.74 6.41 34.69
N VAL A 303 -12.92 7.01 34.48
CA VAL A 303 -13.71 7.59 35.57
C VAL A 303 -14.19 6.53 36.55
N GLU A 304 -14.62 5.37 36.04
CA GLU A 304 -15.04 4.23 36.85
C GLU A 304 -13.87 3.68 37.69
N VAL A 305 -12.71 3.48 37.06
CA VAL A 305 -11.50 2.99 37.75
C VAL A 305 -11.01 4.01 38.78
N ALA A 306 -10.98 5.31 38.44
CA ALA A 306 -10.61 6.37 39.37
C ALA A 306 -11.46 6.31 40.65
N ARG A 307 -12.78 6.12 40.50
CA ARG A 307 -13.69 5.97 41.65
C ARG A 307 -13.38 4.73 42.48
N ARG A 308 -13.02 3.59 41.85
CA ARG A 308 -12.67 2.34 42.55
C ARG A 308 -11.35 2.44 43.32
N ILE A 309 -10.38 3.16 42.79
CA ILE A 309 -9.06 3.35 43.40
C ILE A 309 -9.07 4.49 44.43
N GLY A 310 -10.10 5.36 44.40
CA GLY A 310 -10.22 6.51 45.30
C GLY A 310 -9.34 7.68 44.88
N VAL A 311 -9.14 7.88 43.57
CA VAL A 311 -8.37 8.99 42.98
C VAL A 311 -9.31 9.86 42.16
N GLU A 312 -9.04 11.17 42.09
CA GLU A 312 -9.81 12.06 41.23
C GLU A 312 -9.61 11.69 39.74
N PRO A 313 -10.66 11.59 38.92
CA PRO A 313 -10.54 11.16 37.53
C PRO A 313 -9.55 12.01 36.71
N THR A 314 -9.51 13.32 36.94
CA THR A 314 -8.58 14.23 36.27
C THR A 314 -7.13 13.97 36.63
N GLU A 315 -6.85 13.65 37.90
CA GLU A 315 -5.52 13.29 38.38
C GLU A 315 -5.04 11.96 37.75
N LEU A 316 -5.91 10.94 37.74
CA LEU A 316 -5.60 9.66 37.10
C LEU A 316 -5.29 9.84 35.61
N ILE A 317 -6.12 10.60 34.90
CA ILE A 317 -5.92 10.87 33.46
C ILE A 317 -4.57 11.57 33.20
N ASN A 318 -4.17 12.51 34.06
CA ASN A 318 -2.89 13.21 33.93
C ASN A 318 -1.68 12.30 34.14
N VAL A 319 -1.80 11.28 34.99
CA VAL A 319 -0.75 10.27 35.20
C VAL A 319 -0.69 9.29 34.03
N VAL A 320 -1.85 8.86 33.51
CA VAL A 320 -1.97 7.79 32.52
C VAL A 320 -1.59 8.24 31.11
N LYS A 321 -2.04 9.42 30.66
CA LYS A 321 -1.79 9.91 29.28
C LYS A 321 -0.31 9.89 28.84
N PRO A 322 0.66 10.33 29.68
CA PRO A 322 2.08 10.18 29.36
C PRO A 322 2.51 8.72 29.17
N GLN A 323 1.94 7.78 29.94
CA GLN A 323 2.25 6.35 29.80
C GLN A 323 1.64 5.78 28.52
N GLU A 324 0.39 6.14 28.20
CA GLU A 324 -0.24 5.74 26.94
C GLU A 324 0.62 6.14 25.74
N THR A 325 1.19 7.35 25.77
CA THR A 325 2.10 7.83 24.71
C THR A 325 3.32 6.93 24.58
N LEU A 326 4.00 6.61 25.69
CA LEU A 326 5.16 5.72 25.67
C LEU A 326 4.81 4.30 25.19
N TYR A 327 3.66 3.77 25.62
CA TYR A 327 3.19 2.44 25.23
C TYR A 327 2.83 2.36 23.75
N VAL A 328 2.17 3.38 23.21
CA VAL A 328 1.88 3.50 21.77
C VAL A 328 3.17 3.62 20.96
N LEU A 329 4.12 4.45 21.41
CA LEU A 329 5.42 4.57 20.74
C LEU A 329 6.18 3.25 20.73
N ALA A 330 6.19 2.50 21.84
CA ALA A 330 6.85 1.20 21.94
C ALA A 330 6.23 0.17 20.98
N ASP A 331 4.93 -0.07 21.12
CA ASP A 331 4.22 -1.06 20.34
C ASP A 331 4.27 -0.76 18.83
N HIS A 332 3.87 0.45 18.43
CA HIS A 332 3.73 0.78 17.02
C HIS A 332 5.09 0.88 16.32
N SER A 333 6.15 1.35 16.98
CA SER A 333 7.48 1.40 16.35
C SER A 333 8.06 0.00 16.13
N ARG A 334 7.79 -0.98 17.01
CA ARG A 334 8.15 -2.38 16.74
C ARG A 334 7.38 -2.93 15.54
N THR A 335 6.05 -2.78 15.54
CA THR A 335 5.18 -3.28 14.47
C THR A 335 5.55 -2.69 13.11
N VAL A 336 5.72 -1.37 13.02
CA VAL A 336 6.10 -0.68 11.78
C VAL A 336 7.49 -1.12 11.31
N SER A 337 8.42 -1.37 12.25
CA SER A 337 9.77 -1.86 11.93
C SER A 337 9.72 -3.25 11.27
N TRP A 338 8.88 -4.18 11.76
CA TRP A 338 8.64 -5.47 11.06
C TRP A 338 8.01 -5.28 9.69
N MET A 339 6.99 -4.43 9.58
CA MET A 339 6.32 -4.16 8.30
C MET A 339 7.33 -3.65 7.25
N MET A 340 8.14 -2.65 7.61
CA MET A 340 9.13 -2.07 6.70
C MET A 340 10.26 -3.04 6.35
N ASN A 341 10.73 -3.82 7.33
CA ASN A 341 11.71 -4.88 7.09
C ASN A 341 11.20 -5.90 6.07
N ASP A 342 9.92 -6.26 6.17
CA ASP A 342 9.27 -7.24 5.29
C ASP A 342 8.72 -6.58 4.00
N GLY A 343 9.21 -5.38 3.67
CA GLY A 343 9.06 -4.71 2.39
C GLY A 343 7.84 -3.80 2.25
N VAL A 344 7.25 -3.33 3.36
CA VAL A 344 6.15 -2.35 3.32
C VAL A 344 6.71 -0.93 3.19
N ILE A 345 6.19 -0.18 2.21
CA ILE A 345 6.42 1.26 2.08
C ILE A 345 5.14 2.01 2.47
N PRO A 346 5.21 3.01 3.39
CA PRO A 346 4.06 3.84 3.72
C PRO A 346 3.42 4.48 2.48
N SER A 347 2.11 4.34 2.33
CA SER A 347 1.36 4.81 1.15
C SER A 347 -0.09 5.18 1.50
N ASN A 348 -0.89 5.53 0.49
CA ASN A 348 -2.32 5.83 0.64
C ASN A 348 -3.21 4.59 0.44
N SER A 349 -2.66 3.41 0.17
CA SER A 349 -3.45 2.22 -0.18
C SER A 349 -2.77 0.90 0.20
N GLY A 350 -3.56 -0.16 0.31
CA GLY A 350 -3.08 -1.51 0.64
C GLY A 350 -2.31 -1.57 1.97
N VAL A 351 -1.33 -2.47 2.06
CA VAL A 351 -0.52 -2.66 3.28
C VAL A 351 0.26 -1.41 3.70
N GLY A 352 0.64 -0.56 2.73
CA GLY A 352 1.35 0.70 3.00
C GLY A 352 0.50 1.73 3.75
N TYR A 353 -0.83 1.70 3.55
CA TYR A 353 -1.76 2.52 4.34
C TYR A 353 -1.72 2.17 5.82
N LEU A 354 -1.67 0.87 6.14
CA LEU A 354 -1.65 0.39 7.53
C LEU A 354 -0.35 0.81 8.25
N ALA A 355 0.79 0.75 7.58
CA ALA A 355 2.06 1.24 8.13
C ALA A 355 2.01 2.75 8.37
N ARG A 356 1.49 3.52 7.41
CA ARG A 356 1.25 4.95 7.58
C ARG A 356 0.36 5.21 8.77
N LEU A 357 -0.72 4.45 8.94
CA LEU A 357 -1.69 4.66 10.00
C LEU A 357 -1.03 4.65 11.39
N LEU A 358 -0.19 3.65 11.64
CA LEU A 358 0.56 3.53 12.90
C LEU A 358 1.56 4.68 13.09
N ILE A 359 2.26 5.10 12.03
CA ILE A 359 3.17 6.26 12.07
C ILE A 359 2.41 7.54 12.42
N ARG A 360 1.28 7.81 11.77
CA ARG A 360 0.44 8.99 12.05
C ARG A 360 -0.09 8.98 13.47
N ARG A 361 -0.47 7.81 13.98
CA ARG A 361 -0.90 7.64 15.37
C ARG A 361 0.22 7.96 16.37
N MET A 362 1.45 7.48 16.15
CA MET A 362 2.59 7.87 16.98
C MET A 362 2.85 9.38 16.96
N LEU A 363 2.84 10.00 15.79
CA LEU A 363 3.02 11.46 15.63
C LEU A 363 1.91 12.26 16.33
N LYS A 364 0.67 11.76 16.32
CA LYS A 364 -0.46 12.33 17.06
C LYS A 364 -0.20 12.33 18.57
N TYR A 365 0.31 11.23 19.12
CA TYR A 365 0.61 11.17 20.55
C TYR A 365 1.75 12.12 20.94
N LEU A 366 2.82 12.19 20.14
CA LEU A 366 3.89 13.18 20.33
C LEU A 366 3.37 14.62 20.29
N TYR A 367 2.51 14.93 19.31
CA TYR A 367 1.85 16.22 19.19
C TYR A 367 1.02 16.56 20.44
N SER A 368 0.26 15.58 20.97
CA SER A 368 -0.65 15.79 22.10
C SER A 368 0.05 16.13 23.42
N ILE A 369 1.32 15.70 23.59
CA ILE A 369 2.13 16.03 24.76
C ILE A 369 3.06 17.23 24.51
N GLY A 370 2.99 17.85 23.33
CA GLY A 370 3.86 18.97 22.95
C GLY A 370 5.33 18.59 22.76
N ALA A 371 5.63 17.33 22.44
CA ALA A 371 7.00 16.88 22.22
C ALA A 371 7.51 17.28 20.84
N GLU A 372 8.69 17.88 20.77
CA GLU A 372 9.37 18.27 19.52
C GLU A 372 10.39 17.23 19.04
N VAL A 373 10.55 16.12 19.75
CA VAL A 373 11.49 15.04 19.42
C VAL A 373 11.08 14.38 18.09
N PRO A 374 11.99 14.27 17.10
CA PRO A 374 11.70 13.59 15.84
C PRO A 374 11.32 12.12 16.06
N LEU A 375 10.29 11.64 15.36
CA LEU A 375 9.86 10.24 15.48
C LEU A 375 10.96 9.28 15.00
N ALA A 376 11.76 9.70 14.02
CA ALA A 376 12.93 8.96 13.56
C ALA A 376 13.94 8.67 14.68
N GLU A 377 14.08 9.56 15.67
CA GLU A 377 14.95 9.35 16.83
C GLU A 377 14.40 8.29 17.78
N ILE A 378 13.07 8.28 17.99
CA ILE A 378 12.37 7.24 18.76
C ILE A 378 12.55 5.86 18.11
N PHE A 379 12.41 5.77 16.78
CA PHE A 379 12.67 4.53 16.04
C PHE A 379 14.13 4.10 16.16
N ASN A 380 15.08 5.02 15.98
CA ASN A 380 16.50 4.74 16.12
C ASN A 380 16.84 4.19 17.52
N LEU A 381 16.24 4.77 18.56
CA LEU A 381 16.35 4.29 19.94
C LEU A 381 15.78 2.89 20.10
N HIS A 382 14.56 2.63 19.62
CA HIS A 382 13.92 1.32 19.78
C HIS A 382 14.65 0.22 19.00
N LEU A 383 15.08 0.54 17.77
CA LEU A 383 15.81 -0.38 16.91
C LEU A 383 17.05 -0.93 17.61
N ASN A 384 17.78 -0.14 18.42
CA ASN A 384 18.93 -0.64 19.19
C ASN A 384 18.65 -1.88 20.04
N TYR A 385 17.43 -2.01 20.55
CA TYR A 385 17.01 -3.15 21.37
C TYR A 385 16.41 -4.25 20.50
N LEU A 386 15.58 -3.88 19.51
CA LEU A 386 14.92 -4.83 18.62
C LEU A 386 15.91 -5.65 17.78
N VAL A 387 17.09 -5.10 17.41
CA VAL A 387 18.08 -5.89 16.63
C VAL A 387 18.58 -7.11 17.39
N ASN A 388 18.51 -7.10 18.73
CA ASN A 388 18.91 -8.27 19.50
C ASN A 388 17.98 -9.44 19.16
N ASP A 389 16.66 -9.22 19.18
CA ASP A 389 15.65 -10.26 18.94
C ASP A 389 15.33 -10.49 17.46
N TYR A 390 15.51 -9.47 16.62
CA TYR A 390 15.29 -9.53 15.18
C TYR A 390 16.54 -8.98 14.44
N PRO A 391 17.61 -9.79 14.31
CA PRO A 391 18.87 -9.38 13.70
C PRO A 391 18.72 -8.81 12.28
N GLU A 392 17.72 -9.27 11.54
CA GLU A 392 17.39 -8.81 10.20
C GLU A 392 17.06 -7.30 10.13
N LEU A 393 16.61 -6.70 11.24
CA LEU A 393 16.36 -5.26 11.32
C LEU A 393 17.62 -4.41 11.16
N LYS A 394 18.82 -4.99 11.30
CA LYS A 394 20.09 -4.30 11.10
C LYS A 394 20.21 -3.78 9.66
N ASP A 395 19.82 -4.60 8.70
CA ASP A 395 19.92 -4.29 7.26
C ASP A 395 18.90 -3.23 6.84
N SER A 396 17.71 -3.26 7.43
CA SER A 396 16.60 -2.35 7.09
C SER A 396 16.60 -1.06 7.92
N ARG A 397 17.45 -0.94 8.94
CA ARG A 397 17.49 0.21 9.87
C ARG A 397 17.52 1.56 9.17
N GLN A 398 18.43 1.75 8.21
CA GLN A 398 18.59 3.04 7.54
C GLN A 398 17.33 3.41 6.75
N LEU A 399 16.75 2.44 6.04
CA LEU A 399 15.51 2.61 5.30
C LEU A 399 14.34 2.95 6.23
N ILE A 400 14.20 2.24 7.36
CA ILE A 400 13.14 2.50 8.35
C ILE A 400 13.21 3.96 8.84
N ILE A 401 14.39 4.42 9.24
CA ILE A 401 14.61 5.78 9.73
C ILE A 401 14.26 6.82 8.65
N GLU A 402 14.69 6.59 7.40
CA GLU A 402 14.39 7.47 6.28
C GLU A 402 12.89 7.55 5.99
N LEU A 403 12.20 6.41 5.90
CA LEU A 403 10.76 6.35 5.64
C LEU A 403 9.94 7.04 6.74
N VAL A 404 10.29 6.81 8.00
CA VAL A 404 9.65 7.48 9.15
C VAL A 404 9.86 8.98 9.08
N GLY A 405 11.09 9.45 8.78
CA GLY A 405 11.39 10.88 8.63
C GLY A 405 10.61 11.53 7.48
N LEU A 406 10.48 10.85 6.34
CA LEU A 406 9.67 11.32 5.21
C LEU A 406 8.18 11.44 5.59
N GLU A 407 7.62 10.44 6.27
CA GLU A 407 6.23 10.49 6.72
C GLU A 407 6.01 11.58 7.77
N GLU A 408 6.96 11.81 8.68
CA GLU A 408 6.94 12.92 9.63
C GLU A 408 6.95 14.29 8.93
N GLY A 409 7.79 14.48 7.91
CA GLY A 409 7.81 15.73 7.12
C GLY A 409 6.47 16.00 6.42
N LYS A 410 5.85 14.96 5.84
CA LYS A 410 4.50 15.04 5.26
C LYS A 410 3.45 15.38 6.32
N TYR A 411 3.61 14.88 7.56
CA TYR A 411 2.69 15.14 8.67
C TYR A 411 2.65 16.61 9.03
N LYS A 412 3.84 17.18 9.28
CA LYS A 412 4.01 18.58 9.66
C LYS A 412 3.45 19.49 8.57
N SER A 413 3.70 19.14 7.31
CA SER A 413 3.13 19.85 6.15
C SER A 413 1.60 19.80 6.13
N ALA A 414 1.00 18.64 6.41
CA ALA A 414 -0.46 18.48 6.45
C ALA A 414 -1.10 19.25 7.61
N ILE A 415 -0.53 19.21 8.81
CA ILE A 415 -0.99 20.01 9.96
C ILE A 415 -0.98 21.50 9.63
N ASN A 416 0.11 22.00 9.03
CA ASN A 416 0.22 23.42 8.65
C ASN A 416 -0.86 23.86 7.64
N GLN A 417 -1.36 22.92 6.83
CA GLN A 417 -2.43 23.17 5.85
C GLN A 417 -3.84 22.95 6.42
N LEU A 418 -3.99 22.28 7.56
CA LEU A 418 -5.27 21.95 8.18
C LEU A 418 -6.21 23.17 8.32
N PRO A 419 -5.74 24.37 8.74
CA PRO A 419 -6.60 25.55 8.81
C PRO A 419 -7.32 25.88 7.51
N LYS A 420 -6.64 25.70 6.37
CA LYS A 420 -7.15 25.95 5.02
C LYS A 420 -8.02 24.80 4.50
N LEU A 421 -7.72 23.58 4.90
CA LEU A 421 -8.56 22.42 4.58
C LEU A 421 -9.91 22.51 5.29
N MET A 422 -9.90 22.83 6.58
CA MET A 422 -11.15 22.96 7.34
C MET A 422 -12.04 24.11 6.87
N SER A 423 -11.48 25.20 6.32
CA SER A 423 -12.32 26.30 5.79
C SER A 423 -13.15 25.88 4.57
N ARG A 424 -12.88 24.72 3.96
CA ARG A 424 -13.66 24.17 2.85
C ARG A 424 -14.85 23.34 3.33
N ILE A 425 -14.80 22.84 4.57
CA ILE A 425 -15.89 22.06 5.17
C ILE A 425 -16.98 23.04 5.62
N ARG A 426 -18.19 22.87 5.10
CA ARG A 426 -19.34 23.70 5.45
C ARG A 426 -20.22 22.97 6.46
N GLY A 427 -20.53 23.60 7.59
CA GLY A 427 -21.42 23.02 8.61
C GLY A 427 -20.72 22.12 9.62
N LYS A 428 -21.42 21.09 10.12
CA LYS A 428 -20.88 20.15 11.12
C LYS A 428 -19.91 19.18 10.44
N VAL A 429 -18.74 18.96 11.06
CA VAL A 429 -17.78 17.95 10.61
C VAL A 429 -18.39 16.56 10.81
N THR A 430 -18.50 15.81 9.71
CA THR A 430 -19.05 14.45 9.71
C THR A 430 -17.94 13.40 9.87
N LEU A 431 -18.32 12.15 10.15
CA LEU A 431 -17.39 11.03 10.15
C LEU A 431 -16.68 10.87 8.79
N GLU A 432 -17.41 11.05 7.69
CA GLU A 432 -16.85 10.93 6.34
C GLU A 432 -15.85 12.06 6.05
N ASP A 433 -16.04 13.26 6.60
CA ASP A 433 -15.04 14.34 6.53
C ASP A 433 -13.75 13.96 7.28
N LEU A 434 -13.86 13.36 8.47
CA LEU A 434 -12.71 12.91 9.24
C LEU A 434 -11.95 11.80 8.51
N ILE A 435 -12.67 10.85 7.92
CA ILE A 435 -12.08 9.78 7.11
C ILE A 435 -11.37 10.38 5.88
N ASN A 436 -12.02 11.29 5.15
CA ASN A 436 -11.41 11.93 3.98
C ASN A 436 -10.17 12.75 4.33
N LEU A 437 -10.17 13.50 5.43
CA LEU A 437 -8.99 14.22 5.93
C LEU A 437 -7.86 13.26 6.29
N TYR A 438 -8.19 12.10 6.83
CA TYR A 438 -7.21 11.07 7.15
C TYR A 438 -6.65 10.40 5.89
N ASP A 439 -7.52 9.90 4.99
CA ASP A 439 -7.10 9.16 3.80
C ASP A 439 -6.37 10.05 2.79
N SER A 440 -6.82 11.30 2.64
CA SER A 440 -6.25 12.24 1.67
C SER A 440 -5.01 12.97 2.20
N HIS A 441 -4.99 13.31 3.49
CA HIS A 441 -3.98 14.19 4.07
C HIS A 441 -3.23 13.60 5.27
N GLY A 442 -3.62 12.41 5.75
CA GLY A 442 -3.00 11.75 6.89
C GLY A 442 -3.21 12.48 8.22
N ILE A 443 -4.30 13.26 8.35
CA ILE A 443 -4.56 14.09 9.53
C ILE A 443 -5.46 13.31 10.51
N PRO A 444 -4.96 13.00 11.72
CA PRO A 444 -5.72 12.36 12.81
C PRO A 444 -6.98 13.16 13.17
N PRO A 445 -8.13 12.50 13.43
CA PRO A 445 -9.38 13.18 13.75
C PRO A 445 -9.30 14.01 15.04
N GLU A 446 -8.45 13.63 15.99
CA GLU A 446 -8.27 14.40 17.22
C GLU A 446 -7.55 15.73 16.96
N VAL A 447 -6.60 15.76 16.02
CA VAL A 447 -5.95 17.02 15.60
C VAL A 447 -6.97 17.92 14.88
N VAL A 448 -7.86 17.32 14.08
CA VAL A 448 -8.99 18.04 13.47
C VAL A 448 -9.91 18.62 14.54
N ARG A 449 -10.27 17.84 15.56
CA ARG A 449 -11.09 18.30 16.70
C ARG A 449 -10.44 19.47 17.44
N ASP A 450 -9.16 19.37 17.76
CA ASP A 450 -8.44 20.40 18.52
C ASP A 450 -8.31 21.71 17.73
N GLU A 451 -8.11 21.63 16.39
CA GLU A 451 -8.11 22.80 15.51
C GLU A 451 -9.53 23.37 15.29
N ALA A 452 -10.55 22.52 15.20
CA ALA A 452 -11.95 22.94 15.09
C ALA A 452 -12.45 23.65 16.36
N ALA A 453 -12.01 23.20 17.53
CA ALA A 453 -12.34 23.81 18.82
C ALA A 453 -11.86 25.29 18.90
N LYS A 454 -10.70 25.61 18.32
CA LYS A 454 -10.19 27.01 18.22
C LYS A 454 -11.11 27.93 17.42
N ARG A 455 -11.99 27.35 16.58
CA ARG A 455 -12.98 28.05 15.75
C ARG A 455 -14.40 27.94 16.29
N GLY A 456 -14.58 27.39 17.50
CA GLY A 456 -15.89 27.18 18.11
C GLY A 456 -16.71 26.05 17.47
N VAL A 457 -16.10 25.18 16.66
CA VAL A 457 -16.79 24.03 16.04
C VAL A 457 -16.55 22.79 16.88
N LYS A 458 -17.63 22.16 17.36
CA LYS A 458 -17.56 20.88 18.06
C LYS A 458 -17.47 19.73 17.05
N VAL A 459 -16.49 18.86 17.23
CA VAL A 459 -16.27 17.66 16.42
C VAL A 459 -16.35 16.43 17.32
N ASP A 460 -17.23 15.49 16.97
CA ASP A 460 -17.40 14.22 17.68
C ASP A 460 -16.54 13.16 16.97
N VAL A 461 -15.52 12.63 17.66
CA VAL A 461 -14.62 11.59 17.13
C VAL A 461 -15.05 10.23 17.70
N PRO A 462 -15.35 9.21 16.87
CA PRO A 462 -15.67 7.88 17.37
C PRO A 462 -14.48 7.21 18.06
N ASP A 463 -14.75 6.43 19.12
CA ASP A 463 -13.70 5.72 19.88
C ASP A 463 -12.99 4.62 19.06
N ASN A 464 -13.67 4.06 18.06
CA ASN A 464 -13.17 3.00 17.16
C ASN A 464 -12.78 3.53 15.77
N PHE A 465 -12.45 4.83 15.66
CA PHE A 465 -12.18 5.46 14.37
C PHE A 465 -11.06 4.76 13.59
N TYR A 466 -9.96 4.38 14.24
CA TYR A 466 -8.81 3.78 13.55
C TYR A 466 -9.07 2.31 13.22
N GLU A 467 -9.86 1.61 14.03
CA GLU A 467 -10.38 0.28 13.69
C GLU A 467 -11.23 0.32 12.40
N ILE A 468 -12.12 1.31 12.24
CA ILE A 468 -12.93 1.50 11.03
C ILE A 468 -12.02 1.69 9.81
N LEU A 469 -11.00 2.55 9.91
CA LEU A 469 -10.06 2.80 8.82
C LEU A 469 -9.25 1.54 8.47
N ALA A 470 -8.69 0.86 9.48
CA ALA A 470 -7.93 -0.35 9.27
C ALA A 470 -8.80 -1.42 8.59
N SER A 471 -10.05 -1.62 9.05
CA SER A 471 -10.97 -2.61 8.49
C SER A 471 -11.35 -2.32 7.03
N ARG A 472 -11.51 -1.05 6.65
CA ARG A 472 -11.75 -0.64 5.24
C ARG A 472 -10.57 -0.97 4.31
N HIS A 473 -9.35 -1.01 4.85
CA HIS A 473 -8.11 -1.20 4.08
C HIS A 473 -7.37 -2.52 4.35
N GLN A 474 -7.94 -3.44 5.14
CA GLN A 474 -7.28 -4.69 5.57
C GLN A 474 -7.34 -5.81 4.53
N ARG A 475 -8.24 -5.74 3.56
CA ARG A 475 -8.40 -6.75 2.51
C ARG A 475 -8.14 -6.14 1.13
N PRO A 476 -7.49 -6.88 0.22
CA PRO A 476 -7.48 -6.52 -1.19
C PRO A 476 -8.91 -6.42 -1.71
N SER A 477 -9.21 -5.36 -2.45
CA SER A 477 -10.44 -5.31 -3.24
C SER A 477 -10.39 -6.45 -4.27
N ARG A 478 -11.34 -7.38 -4.22
CA ARG A 478 -11.52 -8.39 -5.27
C ARG A 478 -11.88 -7.64 -6.55
N GLY A 479 -10.90 -7.40 -7.41
CA GLY A 479 -11.17 -7.01 -8.78
C GLY A 479 -11.87 -8.19 -9.45
N GLU A 480 -13.14 -8.03 -9.82
CA GLU A 480 -13.77 -8.93 -10.77
C GLU A 480 -13.06 -8.73 -12.11
N GLU A 481 -12.13 -9.63 -12.46
CA GLU A 481 -11.68 -9.76 -13.84
C GLU A 481 -12.88 -10.27 -14.65
N GLY A 482 -13.70 -9.35 -15.16
CA GLY A 482 -14.73 -9.68 -16.14
C GLY A 482 -14.08 -10.41 -17.32
N GLY A 483 -14.60 -11.59 -17.65
CA GLY A 483 -14.06 -12.41 -18.74
C GLY A 483 -14.01 -11.62 -20.05
N LYS A 484 -12.83 -11.55 -20.70
CA LYS A 484 -12.63 -10.89 -22.00
C LYS A 484 -13.36 -11.59 -23.14
N VAL A 485 -13.81 -12.82 -22.92
CA VAL A 485 -14.53 -13.66 -23.89
C VAL A 485 -15.90 -14.02 -23.33
N ASP A 486 -16.89 -14.14 -24.22
CA ASP A 486 -18.24 -14.57 -23.86
C ASP A 486 -18.34 -16.10 -23.76
N VAL A 487 -17.37 -16.74 -23.11
CA VAL A 487 -17.33 -18.20 -22.88
C VAL A 487 -17.07 -18.43 -21.40
N THR A 488 -17.89 -19.25 -20.75
CA THR A 488 -17.79 -19.55 -19.32
C THR A 488 -17.09 -20.89 -19.08
N ALA A 489 -16.74 -21.17 -17.82
CA ALA A 489 -16.19 -22.46 -17.43
C ALA A 489 -17.16 -23.63 -17.71
N ASP A 490 -18.47 -23.38 -17.65
CA ASP A 490 -19.51 -24.39 -17.91
C ASP A 490 -19.54 -24.82 -19.38
N ASP A 491 -19.20 -23.92 -20.32
CA ASP A 491 -19.17 -24.21 -21.76
C ASP A 491 -18.07 -25.22 -22.15
N VAL A 492 -17.06 -25.40 -21.28
CA VAL A 492 -15.85 -26.19 -21.50
C VAL A 492 -15.62 -27.28 -20.44
N ILE A 493 -16.57 -27.48 -19.53
CA ILE A 493 -16.45 -28.42 -18.40
C ILE A 493 -16.27 -29.88 -18.84
N ASP A 494 -16.77 -30.22 -20.03
CA ASP A 494 -16.72 -31.53 -20.66
C ASP A 494 -15.38 -31.82 -21.38
N LEU A 495 -14.50 -30.82 -21.48
CA LEU A 495 -13.25 -30.92 -22.22
C LEU A 495 -12.07 -31.29 -21.31
N LYS A 496 -11.15 -32.08 -21.86
CA LYS A 496 -9.86 -32.36 -21.21
C LYS A 496 -8.98 -31.11 -21.21
N PRO A 497 -8.08 -30.93 -20.21
CA PRO A 497 -7.12 -29.84 -20.20
C PRO A 497 -6.29 -29.78 -21.49
N THR A 498 -6.09 -28.58 -22.02
CA THR A 498 -5.22 -28.38 -23.20
C THR A 498 -3.77 -28.59 -22.80
N ARG A 499 -3.01 -29.37 -23.57
CA ARG A 499 -1.56 -29.52 -23.36
C ARG A 499 -0.80 -28.29 -23.88
N GLU A 500 0.03 -27.71 -23.03
CA GLU A 500 0.66 -26.41 -23.24
C GLU A 500 2.10 -26.55 -23.75
N LEU A 501 2.27 -26.78 -25.05
CA LEU A 501 3.57 -27.07 -25.67
C LEU A 501 4.57 -25.91 -25.55
N PHE A 502 4.09 -24.68 -25.36
CA PHE A 502 4.95 -23.50 -25.15
C PHE A 502 5.74 -23.55 -23.83
N TYR A 503 5.34 -24.36 -22.85
CA TYR A 503 6.15 -24.63 -21.66
C TYR A 503 7.24 -25.67 -21.89
N GLU A 504 7.03 -26.60 -22.83
CA GLU A 504 8.01 -27.63 -23.18
C GLU A 504 9.12 -27.03 -24.06
N ASN A 505 8.74 -26.23 -25.07
CA ASN A 505 9.69 -25.52 -25.91
C ASN A 505 9.13 -24.15 -26.36
N PRO A 506 9.61 -23.03 -25.80
CA PRO A 506 9.10 -21.71 -26.15
C PRO A 506 9.49 -21.25 -27.57
N TYR A 507 10.42 -21.95 -28.23
CA TYR A 507 10.84 -21.71 -29.62
C TYR A 507 10.09 -22.55 -30.65
N MET A 508 9.06 -23.30 -30.24
CA MET A 508 8.19 -24.01 -31.18
C MET A 508 7.23 -23.01 -31.85
N PHE A 509 7.50 -22.67 -33.11
CA PHE A 509 6.68 -21.71 -33.90
C PHE A 509 5.68 -22.38 -34.84
N THR A 510 5.82 -23.69 -35.07
CA THR A 510 4.88 -24.48 -35.86
C THR A 510 4.58 -25.79 -35.14
N GLY A 511 3.36 -26.31 -35.31
CA GLY A 511 2.91 -27.53 -34.65
C GLY A 511 1.62 -28.05 -35.27
N LYS A 512 1.19 -29.25 -34.86
CA LYS A 512 -0.10 -29.80 -35.26
C LYS A 512 -0.92 -30.10 -34.02
N ALA A 513 -2.23 -29.95 -34.12
CA ALA A 513 -3.16 -30.25 -33.04
C ALA A 513 -4.51 -30.67 -33.62
N LYS A 514 -5.32 -31.32 -32.79
CA LYS A 514 -6.69 -31.71 -33.12
C LYS A 514 -7.67 -30.72 -32.53
N VAL A 515 -8.66 -30.32 -33.34
CA VAL A 515 -9.77 -29.48 -32.86
C VAL A 515 -10.70 -30.33 -32.00
N LEU A 516 -10.83 -29.97 -30.72
CA LEU A 516 -11.74 -30.63 -29.79
C LEU A 516 -13.16 -30.08 -29.89
N LYS A 517 -13.28 -28.75 -29.92
CA LYS A 517 -14.59 -28.07 -29.90
C LYS A 517 -14.47 -26.71 -30.59
N VAL A 518 -15.57 -26.28 -31.21
CA VAL A 518 -15.73 -24.92 -31.72
C VAL A 518 -16.96 -24.32 -31.05
N ILE A 519 -16.77 -23.19 -30.38
CA ILE A 519 -17.80 -22.50 -29.61
C ILE A 519 -18.14 -21.20 -30.34
N LYS A 520 -19.44 -20.95 -30.54
CA LYS A 520 -19.99 -19.72 -31.14
C LYS A 520 -19.37 -19.35 -32.50
N GLY A 521 -18.86 -20.35 -33.24
CA GLY A 521 -18.28 -20.16 -34.58
C GLY A 521 -17.04 -19.27 -34.65
N LYS A 522 -16.34 -19.03 -33.52
CA LYS A 522 -15.10 -18.22 -33.50
C LYS A 522 -14.09 -18.63 -32.42
N TYR A 523 -14.49 -19.45 -31.45
CA TYR A 523 -13.61 -19.94 -30.39
C TYR A 523 -13.23 -21.39 -30.67
N VAL A 524 -11.97 -21.63 -31.00
CA VAL A 524 -11.45 -22.96 -31.31
C VAL A 524 -10.68 -23.50 -30.09
N VAL A 525 -11.08 -24.67 -29.61
CA VAL A 525 -10.37 -25.41 -28.54
C VAL A 525 -9.58 -26.54 -29.18
N LEU A 526 -8.30 -26.64 -28.83
CA LEU A 526 -7.38 -27.68 -29.31
C LEU A 526 -7.01 -28.62 -28.15
N ASP A 527 -6.59 -29.84 -28.48
CA ASP A 527 -6.05 -30.81 -27.51
C ASP A 527 -4.67 -30.40 -26.98
N GLU A 528 -3.83 -29.86 -27.86
CA GLU A 528 -2.56 -29.25 -27.51
C GLU A 528 -2.34 -27.95 -28.29
N THR A 529 -1.56 -27.02 -27.73
CA THR A 529 -1.29 -25.75 -28.42
C THR A 529 0.11 -25.22 -28.16
N ILE A 530 0.68 -24.60 -29.20
CA ILE A 530 1.91 -23.83 -29.12
C ILE A 530 1.64 -22.36 -28.78
N PHE A 531 0.40 -21.87 -28.90
CA PHE A 531 0.03 -20.48 -28.63
C PHE A 531 -0.07 -20.19 -27.13
N TYR A 532 0.64 -19.17 -26.67
CA TYR A 532 0.55 -18.68 -25.30
C TYR A 532 -0.74 -17.85 -25.13
N PRO A 533 -1.62 -18.21 -24.17
CA PRO A 533 -2.77 -17.39 -23.82
C PRO A 533 -2.32 -16.13 -23.07
N GLU A 534 -3.05 -15.03 -23.19
CA GLU A 534 -2.77 -13.84 -22.39
C GLU A 534 -2.75 -14.17 -20.89
N GLY A 535 -1.72 -13.69 -20.18
CA GLY A 535 -1.55 -13.99 -18.76
C GLY A 535 -0.25 -13.43 -18.19
N GLY A 536 -0.24 -13.13 -16.88
CA GLY A 536 0.95 -12.63 -16.18
C GLY A 536 1.50 -11.32 -16.74
N GLY A 537 0.63 -10.49 -17.33
CA GLY A 537 0.99 -9.24 -18.00
C GLY A 537 1.60 -9.40 -19.41
N GLN A 538 1.82 -10.63 -19.90
CA GLN A 538 2.22 -10.88 -21.28
C GLN A 538 0.97 -11.03 -22.17
N PRO A 539 0.86 -10.24 -23.26
CA PRO A 539 -0.19 -10.41 -24.26
C PRO A 539 -0.20 -11.80 -24.92
N ALA A 540 -1.37 -12.20 -25.42
CA ALA A 540 -1.52 -13.42 -26.20
C ALA A 540 -0.64 -13.42 -27.47
N ASP A 541 -0.26 -14.63 -27.88
CA ASP A 541 0.29 -14.85 -29.21
C ASP A 541 -0.75 -14.62 -30.30
N ARG A 542 -0.22 -14.41 -31.51
CA ARG A 542 -0.99 -14.31 -32.74
C ARG A 542 -0.39 -15.20 -33.80
N GLY A 543 -1.17 -15.52 -34.81
CA GLY A 543 -0.72 -16.41 -35.87
C GLY A 543 -1.89 -16.92 -36.69
N VAL A 544 -1.77 -18.14 -37.19
CA VAL A 544 -2.78 -18.76 -38.03
C VAL A 544 -2.97 -20.25 -37.71
N LEU A 545 -4.18 -20.75 -37.97
CA LEU A 545 -4.51 -22.16 -38.05
C LEU A 545 -4.76 -22.52 -39.50
N ARG A 546 -4.03 -23.49 -40.05
CA ARG A 546 -4.19 -24.01 -41.41
C ARG A 546 -4.85 -25.37 -41.39
N PHE A 547 -5.88 -25.55 -42.20
CA PHE A 547 -6.65 -26.80 -42.30
C PHE A 547 -7.34 -26.86 -43.65
N ASN A 548 -7.41 -28.05 -44.27
CA ASN A 548 -8.16 -28.28 -45.52
C ASN A 548 -7.87 -27.25 -46.66
N GLY A 549 -6.64 -26.71 -46.73
CA GLY A 549 -6.25 -25.66 -47.69
C GLY A 549 -6.77 -24.25 -47.37
N LEU A 550 -7.42 -24.07 -46.22
CA LEU A 550 -7.91 -22.80 -45.68
C LEU A 550 -7.00 -22.31 -44.55
N GLU A 551 -7.07 -21.01 -44.26
CA GLU A 551 -6.30 -20.36 -43.19
C GLU A 551 -7.21 -19.47 -42.34
N ALA A 552 -7.19 -19.67 -41.03
CA ALA A 552 -7.87 -18.84 -40.04
C ALA A 552 -6.85 -18.02 -39.25
N LYS A 553 -7.09 -16.72 -39.05
CA LYS A 553 -6.21 -15.87 -38.25
C LYS A 553 -6.54 -16.00 -36.77
N VAL A 554 -5.54 -16.35 -35.96
CA VAL A 554 -5.64 -16.31 -34.50
C VAL A 554 -5.27 -14.89 -34.04
N VAL A 555 -6.26 -14.13 -33.60
CA VAL A 555 -6.10 -12.72 -33.21
C VAL A 555 -5.93 -12.53 -31.71
N ASP A 556 -6.40 -13.49 -30.92
CA ASP A 556 -6.30 -13.53 -29.47
C ASP A 556 -6.37 -14.97 -28.95
N VAL A 557 -5.84 -15.22 -27.75
CA VAL A 557 -5.78 -16.53 -27.11
C VAL A 557 -6.01 -16.35 -25.61
N GLN A 558 -6.99 -17.05 -25.06
CA GLN A 558 -7.46 -16.85 -23.70
C GLN A 558 -7.60 -18.19 -22.97
N ARG A 559 -7.39 -18.19 -21.65
CA ARG A 559 -7.59 -19.37 -20.81
C ARG A 559 -8.98 -19.33 -20.16
N VAL A 560 -9.73 -20.42 -20.26
CA VAL A 560 -11.01 -20.58 -19.56
C VAL A 560 -11.00 -21.94 -18.88
N GLY A 561 -10.99 -21.94 -17.54
CA GLY A 561 -10.79 -23.16 -16.77
C GLY A 561 -9.48 -23.87 -17.17
N PRO A 562 -9.51 -25.19 -17.44
CA PRO A 562 -8.31 -25.95 -17.82
C PRO A 562 -7.98 -25.92 -19.32
N VAL A 563 -8.77 -25.21 -20.17
CA VAL A 563 -8.58 -25.20 -21.62
C VAL A 563 -8.12 -23.84 -22.15
N ILE A 564 -7.52 -23.86 -23.33
CA ILE A 564 -7.10 -22.67 -24.08
C ILE A 564 -8.03 -22.46 -25.27
N LEU A 565 -8.62 -21.26 -25.33
CA LEU A 565 -9.46 -20.78 -26.41
C LEU A 565 -8.64 -19.95 -27.40
N HIS A 566 -8.75 -20.28 -28.68
CA HIS A 566 -8.17 -19.52 -29.77
C HIS A 566 -9.28 -18.71 -30.44
N VAL A 567 -9.18 -17.38 -30.42
CA VAL A 567 -10.13 -16.48 -31.08
C VAL A 567 -9.71 -16.35 -32.53
N VAL A 568 -10.53 -16.88 -33.43
CA VAL A 568 -10.22 -16.92 -34.87
C VAL A 568 -11.09 -15.97 -35.69
N GLU A 569 -10.47 -15.37 -36.71
CA GLU A 569 -11.12 -14.62 -37.78
C GLU A 569 -10.92 -15.34 -39.13
N GLY A 570 -11.98 -15.42 -39.93
CA GLY A 570 -11.97 -16.11 -41.23
C GLY A 570 -12.65 -17.49 -41.20
N PRO A 571 -12.28 -18.42 -42.09
CA PRO A 571 -12.79 -19.78 -42.10
C PRO A 571 -12.54 -20.49 -40.76
N VAL A 572 -13.46 -21.32 -40.29
CA VAL A 572 -13.36 -22.00 -38.98
C VAL A 572 -13.25 -23.51 -39.20
N PRO A 573 -12.28 -24.21 -38.58
CA PRO A 573 -12.17 -25.66 -38.71
C PRO A 573 -13.33 -26.37 -38.03
N ASN A 574 -13.62 -27.61 -38.43
CA ASN A 574 -14.63 -28.43 -37.77
C ASN A 574 -14.04 -29.15 -36.55
N ALA A 575 -14.87 -29.48 -35.57
CA ALA A 575 -14.46 -30.38 -34.49
C ALA A 575 -14.02 -31.73 -35.08
N GLY A 576 -12.85 -32.21 -34.64
CA GLY A 576 -12.20 -33.41 -35.17
C GLY A 576 -11.14 -33.15 -36.23
N ASP A 577 -11.11 -31.98 -36.87
CA ASP A 577 -10.10 -31.62 -37.86
C ASP A 577 -8.70 -31.58 -37.23
N THR A 578 -7.68 -31.90 -38.03
CA THR A 578 -6.28 -31.63 -37.68
C THR A 578 -5.88 -30.29 -38.27
N VAL A 579 -5.40 -29.39 -37.42
CA VAL A 579 -4.92 -28.06 -37.80
C VAL A 579 -3.39 -28.01 -37.69
N GLU A 580 -2.75 -27.30 -38.61
CA GLU A 580 -1.38 -26.83 -38.45
C GLU A 580 -1.41 -25.45 -37.82
N MET A 581 -0.76 -25.31 -36.67
CA MET A 581 -0.56 -24.07 -35.94
C MET A 581 0.70 -23.37 -36.45
N VAL A 582 0.62 -22.07 -36.73
CA VAL A 582 1.78 -21.24 -37.08
C VAL A 582 1.71 -19.92 -36.32
N ILE A 583 2.69 -19.66 -35.45
CA ILE A 583 2.77 -18.42 -34.66
C ILE A 583 3.52 -17.33 -35.42
N ASP A 584 3.16 -16.07 -35.19
CA ASP A 584 3.99 -14.92 -35.51
C ASP A 584 5.28 -14.94 -34.66
N SER A 585 6.33 -15.51 -35.24
CA SER A 585 7.63 -15.70 -34.57
C SER A 585 8.30 -14.39 -34.17
N GLU A 586 8.14 -13.30 -34.94
CA GLU A 586 8.71 -12.00 -34.58
C GLU A 586 8.04 -11.43 -33.34
N ARG A 587 6.69 -11.48 -33.29
CA ARG A 587 5.91 -11.09 -32.11
C ARG A 587 6.30 -11.92 -30.89
N ARG A 588 6.29 -13.25 -31.00
CA ARG A 588 6.65 -14.16 -29.90
C ARG A 588 8.02 -13.86 -29.33
N LEU A 589 9.04 -13.74 -30.19
CA LEU A 589 10.41 -13.42 -29.75
C LEU A 589 10.50 -12.01 -29.16
N GLY A 590 9.74 -11.04 -29.66
CA GLY A 590 9.62 -9.71 -29.08
C GLY A 590 9.07 -9.75 -27.65
N LEU A 591 7.99 -10.49 -27.44
CA LEU A 591 7.36 -10.68 -26.12
C LEU A 591 8.29 -11.43 -25.15
N MET A 592 8.97 -12.49 -25.60
CA MET A 592 9.95 -13.23 -24.77
C MET A 592 11.12 -12.34 -24.32
N ARG A 593 11.61 -11.44 -25.18
CA ARG A 593 12.65 -10.44 -24.84
C ARG A 593 12.16 -9.47 -23.77
N MET A 594 10.96 -8.91 -23.96
CA MET A 594 10.35 -8.02 -22.97
C MET A 594 10.13 -8.73 -21.63
N HIS A 595 9.67 -9.99 -21.66
CA HIS A 595 9.43 -10.76 -20.46
C HIS A 595 10.73 -11.02 -19.69
N THR A 596 11.72 -11.60 -20.35
CA THR A 596 13.03 -11.86 -19.74
C THR A 596 13.70 -10.56 -19.27
N GLY A 597 13.60 -9.49 -20.07
CA GLY A 597 14.05 -8.15 -19.70
C GLY A 597 13.32 -7.56 -18.49
N THR A 598 12.05 -7.94 -18.25
CA THR A 598 11.29 -7.52 -17.06
C THR A 598 11.91 -8.10 -15.79
N HIS A 599 12.28 -9.38 -15.78
CA HIS A 599 12.96 -10.03 -14.64
C HIS A 599 14.32 -9.40 -14.36
N ILE A 600 15.13 -9.21 -15.40
CA ILE A 600 16.43 -8.55 -15.28
C ILE A 600 16.27 -7.14 -14.71
N LEU A 601 15.33 -6.36 -15.25
CA LEU A 601 15.11 -4.98 -14.81
C LEU A 601 14.57 -4.91 -13.38
N LEU A 602 13.57 -5.72 -13.02
CA LEU A 602 13.01 -5.75 -11.67
C LEU A 602 14.09 -6.01 -10.63
N GLN A 603 14.93 -7.02 -10.88
CA GLN A 603 16.00 -7.36 -9.97
C GLN A 603 17.14 -6.34 -9.98
N SER A 604 17.41 -5.68 -11.11
CA SER A 604 18.33 -4.53 -11.17
C SER A 604 17.84 -3.38 -10.30
N ILE A 605 16.54 -3.06 -10.38
CA ILE A 605 15.90 -2.04 -9.54
C ILE A 605 16.05 -2.41 -8.06
N ARG A 606 15.79 -3.67 -7.68
CA ARG A 606 15.95 -4.14 -6.29
C ARG A 606 17.38 -4.03 -5.77
N ARG A 607 18.37 -4.41 -6.59
CA ARG A 607 19.79 -4.35 -6.20
C ARG A 607 20.28 -2.91 -6.03
N VAL A 608 19.78 -1.96 -6.82
CA VAL A 608 20.16 -0.54 -6.73
C VAL A 608 19.38 0.22 -5.66
N LEU A 609 18.06 0.04 -5.60
CA LEU A 609 17.20 0.82 -4.71
C LEU A 609 16.97 0.17 -3.34
N GLY A 610 17.02 -1.16 -3.24
CA GLY A 610 16.88 -1.90 -1.98
C GLY A 610 15.84 -3.03 -2.01
N LYS A 611 15.90 -3.90 -0.98
CA LYS A 611 15.06 -5.11 -0.83
C LYS A 611 13.55 -4.82 -0.70
N HIS A 612 13.17 -3.59 -0.38
CA HIS A 612 11.77 -3.14 -0.26
C HIS A 612 11.04 -2.99 -1.59
N VAL A 613 11.74 -3.05 -2.71
CA VAL A 613 11.16 -2.94 -4.05
C VAL A 613 10.42 -4.23 -4.42
N TRP A 614 9.11 -4.23 -4.29
CA TRP A 614 8.23 -5.30 -4.74
C TRP A 614 7.47 -4.87 -5.99
N GLN A 615 7.18 -5.82 -6.87
CA GLN A 615 6.34 -5.54 -8.04
C GLN A 615 4.91 -5.24 -7.56
N ALA A 616 4.38 -4.10 -8.00
CA ALA A 616 3.00 -3.69 -7.82
C ALA A 616 2.14 -3.97 -9.07
N GLY A 617 2.77 -4.13 -10.23
CA GLY A 617 2.13 -4.47 -11.49
C GLY A 617 3.12 -4.53 -12.66
N ALA A 618 2.76 -5.22 -13.74
CA ALA A 618 3.58 -5.29 -14.94
C ALA A 618 2.73 -5.47 -16.20
N GLN A 619 3.18 -4.88 -17.31
CA GLN A 619 2.67 -5.16 -18.66
C GLN A 619 3.86 -5.33 -19.60
N LYS A 620 3.89 -6.46 -20.30
CA LYS A 620 5.04 -6.96 -21.06
C LYS A 620 4.76 -6.92 -22.56
N ASP A 621 4.44 -5.73 -23.06
CA ASP A 621 4.03 -5.51 -24.45
C ASP A 621 5.19 -4.99 -25.32
N ILE A 622 4.94 -4.98 -26.62
CA ILE A 622 5.83 -4.44 -27.65
C ILE A 622 5.15 -3.23 -28.32
N PRO A 623 5.89 -2.16 -28.67
CA PRO A 623 7.34 -2.01 -28.56
C PRO A 623 7.83 -1.56 -27.17
N PHE A 624 6.94 -1.28 -26.23
CA PHE A 624 7.27 -0.82 -24.88
C PHE A 624 6.56 -1.66 -23.81
N SER A 625 7.30 -1.95 -22.74
CA SER A 625 6.81 -2.62 -21.54
C SER A 625 6.89 -1.69 -20.35
N ARG A 626 6.13 -1.99 -19.30
CA ARG A 626 6.18 -1.28 -18.03
C ARG A 626 6.23 -2.23 -16.85
N ILE A 627 6.97 -1.81 -15.83
CA ILE A 627 6.96 -2.43 -14.52
C ILE A 627 6.74 -1.37 -13.44
N ASP A 628 5.79 -1.66 -12.57
CA ASP A 628 5.42 -0.82 -11.44
C ASP A 628 5.98 -1.47 -10.19
N VAL A 629 6.74 -0.71 -9.41
CA VAL A 629 7.41 -1.20 -8.21
C VAL A 629 7.13 -0.33 -7.00
N THR A 630 7.19 -0.92 -5.81
CA THR A 630 7.08 -0.18 -4.56
C THR A 630 8.35 0.62 -4.31
N HIS A 631 8.24 1.95 -4.29
CA HIS A 631 9.35 2.84 -3.96
C HIS A 631 8.83 4.20 -3.45
N TYR A 632 9.53 4.80 -2.49
CA TYR A 632 9.03 5.94 -1.70
C TYR A 632 9.31 7.31 -2.33
N ARG A 633 10.15 7.38 -3.36
CA ARG A 633 10.45 8.59 -4.12
C ARG A 633 10.66 8.28 -5.59
N LEU A 634 10.78 9.31 -6.43
CA LEU A 634 11.31 9.11 -7.77
C LEU A 634 12.82 8.81 -7.66
N PRO A 635 13.33 7.77 -8.31
CA PRO A 635 14.77 7.55 -8.44
C PRO A 635 15.43 8.74 -9.12
N THR A 636 16.62 9.09 -8.66
CA THR A 636 17.44 10.13 -9.28
C THR A 636 17.92 9.67 -10.66
N PRO A 637 18.28 10.60 -11.58
CA PRO A 637 18.82 10.23 -12.89
C PRO A 637 20.04 9.30 -12.80
N GLU A 638 20.86 9.43 -11.74
CA GLU A 638 22.02 8.56 -11.52
C GLU A 638 21.60 7.14 -11.11
N GLU A 639 20.62 6.99 -10.22
CA GLU A 639 20.08 5.68 -9.87
C GLU A 639 19.44 5.00 -11.09
N VAL A 640 18.71 5.75 -11.92
CA VAL A 640 18.13 5.21 -13.17
C VAL A 640 19.23 4.74 -14.13
N ARG A 641 20.30 5.52 -14.30
CA ARG A 641 21.47 5.11 -15.11
C ARG A 641 22.08 3.83 -14.57
N ARG A 642 22.35 3.76 -13.26
CA ARG A 642 22.93 2.58 -12.63
C ARG A 642 22.05 1.33 -12.75
N ILE A 643 20.72 1.48 -12.68
CA ILE A 643 19.78 0.39 -12.93
C ILE A 643 19.89 -0.10 -14.38
N GLU A 644 19.92 0.81 -15.35
CA GLU A 644 20.07 0.47 -16.77
C GLU A 644 21.42 -0.20 -17.06
N GLU A 645 22.52 0.31 -16.48
CA GLU A 645 23.85 -0.26 -16.58
C GLU A 645 23.88 -1.69 -16.03
N LEU A 646 23.43 -1.90 -14.79
CA LEU A 646 23.37 -3.22 -14.16
C LEU A 646 22.51 -4.21 -14.96
N ALA A 647 21.37 -3.76 -15.49
CA ALA A 647 20.52 -4.61 -16.32
C ALA A 647 21.23 -5.05 -17.60
N ASN A 648 22.00 -4.16 -18.23
CA ASN A 648 22.75 -4.49 -19.44
C ASN A 648 24.03 -5.28 -19.16
N GLU A 649 24.68 -5.11 -18.02
CA GLU A 649 25.77 -5.99 -17.56
C GLU A 649 25.31 -7.45 -17.49
N VAL A 650 24.11 -7.69 -16.98
CA VAL A 650 23.49 -9.03 -16.92
C VAL A 650 23.20 -9.59 -18.32
N VAL A 651 22.74 -8.75 -19.25
CA VAL A 651 22.55 -9.13 -20.65
C VAL A 651 23.88 -9.50 -21.29
N LEU A 652 24.92 -8.69 -21.09
CA LEU A 652 26.27 -8.93 -21.63
C LEU A 652 26.94 -10.16 -21.01
N GLY A 653 26.57 -10.52 -19.78
CA GLY A 653 27.07 -11.70 -19.08
C GLY A 653 26.56 -13.04 -19.60
N ASP A 654 25.59 -13.07 -20.54
CA ASP A 654 25.05 -14.31 -21.15
C ASP A 654 24.62 -15.36 -20.11
N ILE A 655 23.91 -14.91 -19.08
CA ILE A 655 23.50 -15.76 -17.96
C ILE A 655 22.37 -16.71 -18.42
N PRO A 656 22.45 -18.02 -18.11
CA PRO A 656 21.42 -18.97 -18.51
C PRO A 656 20.08 -18.69 -17.82
N VAL A 657 18.99 -18.83 -18.57
CA VAL A 657 17.62 -18.72 -18.08
C VAL A 657 16.96 -20.09 -18.15
N LYS A 658 16.50 -20.61 -17.01
CA LYS A 658 15.88 -21.93 -16.90
C LYS A 658 14.48 -21.81 -16.32
N ALA A 659 13.58 -22.69 -16.76
CA ALA A 659 12.22 -22.77 -16.24
C ALA A 659 11.87 -24.22 -15.93
N GLU A 660 11.32 -24.48 -14.75
CA GLU A 660 10.94 -25.82 -14.32
C GLU A 660 9.69 -25.79 -13.44
N PHE A 661 8.87 -26.85 -13.52
CA PHE A 661 7.77 -27.05 -12.60
C PHE A 661 8.28 -27.77 -11.36
N MET A 662 7.93 -27.25 -10.18
CA MET A 662 8.27 -27.89 -8.92
C MET A 662 7.15 -27.74 -7.89
N PRO A 663 7.08 -28.60 -6.86
CA PRO A 663 6.14 -28.44 -5.76
C PRO A 663 6.31 -27.08 -5.08
N ARG A 664 5.19 -26.42 -4.73
CA ARG A 664 5.21 -25.07 -4.13
C ARG A 664 6.02 -25.02 -2.84
N ASN A 665 5.82 -25.97 -1.94
CA ASN A 665 6.52 -26.04 -0.66
C ASN A 665 8.05 -26.14 -0.85
N GLU A 666 8.51 -26.90 -1.85
CA GLU A 666 9.93 -26.98 -2.19
C GLU A 666 10.46 -25.65 -2.76
N ALA A 667 9.67 -24.97 -3.60
CA ALA A 667 10.04 -23.65 -4.13
C ALA A 667 10.13 -22.60 -3.02
N GLU A 668 9.15 -22.55 -2.12
CA GLU A 668 9.13 -21.63 -0.98
C GLU A 668 10.28 -21.89 -0.02
N ALA A 669 10.58 -23.17 0.28
CA ALA A 669 11.71 -23.52 1.14
C ALA A 669 13.06 -23.14 0.52
N LYS A 670 13.21 -23.30 -0.80
CA LYS A 670 14.48 -23.05 -1.51
C LYS A 670 14.73 -21.58 -1.81
N TYR A 671 13.69 -20.84 -2.19
CA TYR A 671 13.82 -19.48 -2.73
C TYR A 671 13.16 -18.42 -1.85
N GLY A 672 12.38 -18.82 -0.85
CA GLY A 672 11.57 -17.91 -0.05
C GLY A 672 10.44 -17.27 -0.85
N PHE A 673 9.79 -16.28 -0.26
CA PHE A 673 8.61 -15.62 -0.85
C PHE A 673 8.91 -14.63 -1.97
N ILE A 674 10.19 -14.43 -2.31
CA ILE A 674 10.56 -13.58 -3.44
C ILE A 674 9.98 -14.10 -4.76
N ILE A 675 9.68 -15.41 -4.83
CA ILE A 675 9.08 -16.02 -6.00
C ILE A 675 7.71 -15.43 -6.35
N TYR A 676 7.04 -14.72 -5.43
CA TYR A 676 5.71 -14.15 -5.60
C TYR A 676 5.70 -12.66 -5.97
N GLN A 677 6.79 -12.14 -6.53
CA GLN A 677 6.83 -10.78 -7.11
C GLN A 677 5.75 -10.59 -8.19
N GLY A 678 5.60 -11.56 -9.08
CA GLY A 678 4.55 -11.62 -10.09
C GLY A 678 3.12 -11.78 -9.57
N GLY A 679 2.94 -11.93 -8.25
CA GLY A 679 1.69 -12.31 -7.60
C GLY A 679 1.65 -13.81 -7.26
N VAL A 680 0.63 -14.20 -6.50
CA VAL A 680 0.45 -15.58 -6.04
C VAL A 680 -0.15 -16.42 -7.16
N VAL A 681 0.62 -17.40 -7.63
CA VAL A 681 0.14 -18.42 -8.59
C VAL A 681 -0.71 -19.44 -7.82
N PRO A 682 -1.85 -19.94 -8.33
CA PRO A 682 -2.63 -21.01 -7.68
C PRO A 682 -2.06 -22.43 -7.94
N GLY A 683 -2.45 -23.40 -7.11
CA GLY A 683 -2.15 -24.83 -7.32
C GLY A 683 -0.99 -25.41 -6.48
N GLY A 684 -0.83 -26.74 -6.48
CA GLY A 684 0.22 -27.41 -5.70
C GLY A 684 1.62 -27.39 -6.33
N THR A 685 1.68 -27.14 -7.64
CA THR A 685 2.91 -27.05 -8.42
C THR A 685 3.02 -25.65 -9.01
N VAL A 686 4.21 -25.07 -8.96
CA VAL A 686 4.51 -23.74 -9.51
C VAL A 686 5.60 -23.85 -10.56
N ARG A 687 5.51 -23.03 -11.61
CA ARG A 687 6.55 -22.91 -12.62
C ARG A 687 7.54 -21.85 -12.18
N ILE A 688 8.75 -22.26 -11.82
CA ILE A 688 9.83 -21.36 -11.40
C ILE A 688 10.70 -21.03 -12.60
N VAL A 689 10.87 -19.73 -12.86
CA VAL A 689 11.82 -19.19 -13.82
C VAL A 689 12.99 -18.59 -13.05
N ARG A 690 14.21 -18.97 -13.45
CA ARG A 690 15.45 -18.55 -12.80
C ARG A 690 16.45 -18.02 -13.82
N ILE A 691 17.11 -16.92 -13.47
CA ILE A 691 18.21 -16.32 -14.22
C ILE A 691 19.49 -16.60 -13.43
N GLY A 692 20.31 -17.52 -13.92
CA GLY A 692 21.50 -18.02 -13.22
C GLY A 692 21.25 -19.28 -12.37
N GLU A 693 22.30 -19.74 -11.70
CA GLU A 693 22.28 -20.95 -10.85
C GLU A 693 23.07 -20.72 -9.55
N GLY A 694 22.85 -21.58 -8.56
CA GLY A 694 23.59 -21.55 -7.30
C GLY A 694 23.29 -20.32 -6.45
N GLU A 695 24.26 -19.95 -5.61
CA GLU A 695 24.15 -18.78 -4.72
C GLU A 695 24.24 -17.45 -5.48
N ASP A 696 24.86 -17.44 -6.67
CA ASP A 696 25.02 -16.27 -7.53
C ASP A 696 23.84 -16.01 -8.47
N MET A 697 22.72 -16.73 -8.27
CA MET A 697 21.50 -16.57 -9.06
C MET A 697 21.05 -15.11 -9.08
N TYR A 698 20.80 -14.59 -10.28
CA TYR A 698 20.42 -13.21 -10.47
C TYR A 698 19.00 -12.98 -9.97
N ASP A 699 18.03 -13.72 -10.52
CA ASP A 699 16.59 -13.59 -10.25
C ASP A 699 15.89 -14.96 -10.19
N VAL A 700 14.81 -15.06 -9.42
CA VAL A 700 13.95 -16.26 -9.33
C VAL A 700 12.51 -15.89 -9.03
N GLU A 701 11.58 -16.33 -9.89
CA GLU A 701 10.16 -16.01 -9.76
C GLU A 701 9.26 -17.16 -10.23
N ALA A 702 8.10 -17.28 -9.60
CA ALA A 702 7.01 -18.12 -10.09
C ALA A 702 6.34 -17.40 -11.28
N CYS A 703 6.63 -17.84 -12.50
CA CYS A 703 6.19 -17.17 -13.72
C CYS A 703 5.68 -18.15 -14.78
N GLY A 704 4.46 -17.91 -15.25
CA GLY A 704 3.82 -18.64 -16.35
C GLY A 704 4.16 -18.11 -17.74
N GLY A 705 5.04 -17.12 -17.89
CA GLY A 705 5.36 -16.54 -19.20
C GLY A 705 6.29 -17.37 -20.07
N THR A 706 6.41 -16.97 -21.33
CA THR A 706 7.46 -17.47 -22.23
C THR A 706 8.75 -16.67 -22.05
N HIS A 707 9.88 -17.36 -21.88
CA HIS A 707 11.19 -16.74 -21.63
C HIS A 707 12.21 -17.18 -22.65
N LEU A 708 13.22 -16.35 -22.85
CA LEU A 708 14.45 -16.75 -23.54
C LEU A 708 15.21 -17.76 -22.67
N ASP A 709 16.14 -18.48 -23.29
CA ASP A 709 17.06 -19.43 -22.62
C ASP A 709 18.38 -18.78 -22.14
N SER A 710 18.65 -17.54 -22.53
CA SER A 710 19.79 -16.74 -22.07
C SER A 710 19.47 -15.24 -22.05
N THR A 711 20.08 -14.51 -21.11
CA THR A 711 19.97 -13.05 -21.00
C THR A 711 20.51 -12.30 -22.21
N SER A 712 21.54 -12.82 -22.90
CA SER A 712 22.15 -12.14 -24.07
C SER A 712 21.17 -11.95 -25.22
N LYS A 713 20.19 -12.86 -25.36
CA LYS A 713 19.17 -12.81 -26.42
C LYS A 713 18.13 -11.69 -26.21
N VAL A 714 18.09 -11.08 -25.01
CA VAL A 714 17.26 -9.88 -24.74
C VAL A 714 17.73 -8.71 -25.60
N GLY A 715 19.05 -8.57 -25.79
CA GLY A 715 19.66 -7.37 -26.37
C GLY A 715 19.56 -6.16 -25.43
N LEU A 716 19.88 -4.98 -25.95
CA LEU A 716 19.86 -3.72 -25.18
C LEU A 716 18.55 -3.55 -24.42
N ILE A 717 18.62 -3.37 -23.10
CA ILE A 717 17.51 -2.90 -22.26
C ILE A 717 17.64 -1.39 -22.15
N LYS A 718 16.61 -0.64 -22.58
CA LYS A 718 16.59 0.82 -22.49
C LYS A 718 15.41 1.29 -21.64
N ILE A 719 15.70 2.01 -20.56
CA ILE A 719 14.70 2.72 -19.77
C ILE A 719 14.33 4.01 -20.53
N VAL A 720 13.05 4.12 -20.87
CA VAL A 720 12.48 5.21 -21.66
C VAL A 720 12.00 6.33 -20.76
N LYS A 721 11.34 5.96 -19.66
CA LYS A 721 10.73 6.90 -18.73
C LYS A 721 10.59 6.28 -17.35
N VAL A 722 10.77 7.10 -16.31
CA VAL A 722 10.43 6.75 -14.94
C VAL A 722 9.45 7.79 -14.42
N GLU A 723 8.32 7.35 -13.88
CA GLU A 723 7.26 8.24 -13.40
C GLU A 723 6.60 7.72 -12.12
N LYS A 724 6.10 8.64 -11.30
CA LYS A 724 5.38 8.30 -10.06
C LYS A 724 3.92 8.15 -10.40
N ILE A 725 3.37 6.94 -10.22
CA ILE A 725 1.96 6.66 -10.48
C ILE A 725 1.11 7.11 -9.30
N GLN A 726 1.55 6.74 -8.10
CA GLN A 726 0.91 7.11 -6.86
C GLN A 726 1.94 7.11 -5.73
N GLU A 727 1.50 7.48 -4.53
CA GLU A 727 2.36 7.42 -3.36
C GLU A 727 2.84 5.99 -3.11
N GLY A 728 4.17 5.81 -3.01
CA GLY A 728 4.79 4.51 -2.80
C GLY A 728 4.91 3.62 -4.03
N VAL A 729 4.49 4.06 -5.23
CA VAL A 729 4.60 3.26 -6.48
C VAL A 729 5.21 4.07 -7.62
N VAL A 730 6.28 3.52 -8.21
CA VAL A 730 7.02 4.09 -9.34
C VAL A 730 6.93 3.16 -10.53
N ARG A 731 6.66 3.71 -11.72
CA ARG A 731 6.62 3.00 -12.99
C ARG A 731 7.90 3.24 -13.77
N PHE A 732 8.49 2.15 -14.24
CA PHE A 732 9.56 2.13 -15.23
C PHE A 732 8.98 1.69 -16.57
N ILE A 733 9.08 2.54 -17.58
CA ILE A 733 8.76 2.20 -18.97
C ILE A 733 10.07 1.90 -19.66
N PHE A 734 10.17 0.73 -20.30
CA PHE A 734 11.39 0.26 -20.93
C PHE A 734 11.11 -0.49 -22.23
N THR A 735 12.16 -0.68 -23.01
CA THR A 735 12.12 -1.42 -24.27
C THR A 735 13.37 -2.29 -24.42
N THR A 736 13.32 -3.30 -25.30
CA THR A 736 14.38 -4.29 -25.46
C THR A 736 14.73 -4.58 -26.92
N GLY A 737 15.95 -5.05 -27.16
CA GLY A 737 16.38 -5.61 -28.45
C GLY A 737 16.18 -4.66 -29.64
N ARG A 738 15.53 -5.15 -30.71
CA ARG A 738 15.28 -4.35 -31.93
C ARG A 738 14.43 -3.12 -31.67
N TYR A 739 13.48 -3.19 -30.73
CA TYR A 739 12.64 -2.04 -30.37
C TYR A 739 13.45 -0.97 -29.63
N ALA A 740 14.39 -1.37 -28.76
CA ALA A 740 15.34 -0.45 -28.15
C ALA A 740 16.25 0.22 -29.18
N LEU A 741 16.75 -0.54 -30.16
CA LEU A 741 17.55 0.02 -31.25
C LEU A 741 16.78 1.05 -32.07
N ASN A 742 15.52 0.78 -32.42
CA ASN A 742 14.67 1.72 -33.13
C ASN A 742 14.39 2.99 -32.29
N TYR A 743 14.19 2.83 -30.99
CA TYR A 743 14.00 3.96 -30.08
C TYR A 743 15.26 4.86 -30.03
N VAL A 744 16.45 4.27 -29.90
CA VAL A 744 17.72 5.01 -29.90
C VAL A 744 17.94 5.74 -31.22
N ARG A 745 17.68 5.09 -32.36
CA ARG A 745 17.74 5.75 -33.69
C ARG A 745 16.83 6.96 -33.76
N GLY A 746 15.60 6.86 -33.23
CA GLY A 746 14.69 8.00 -33.17
C GLY A 746 15.23 9.18 -32.33
N LEU A 747 15.98 8.90 -31.25
CA LEU A 747 16.66 9.95 -30.48
C LEU A 747 17.83 10.58 -31.26
N GLU A 748 18.60 9.77 -32.00
CA GLU A 748 19.67 10.26 -32.86
C GLU A 748 19.13 11.14 -34.00
N ASP A 749 18.03 10.73 -34.65
CA ASP A 749 17.36 11.49 -35.69
C ASP A 749 16.82 12.83 -35.17
N ALA A 750 16.27 12.84 -33.94
CA ALA A 750 15.82 14.06 -33.29
C ALA A 750 16.98 15.03 -32.98
N LEU A 751 18.11 14.50 -32.49
CA LEU A 751 19.30 15.30 -32.24
C LEU A 751 19.88 15.87 -33.54
N GLU A 752 19.94 15.06 -34.60
CA GLU A 752 20.36 15.51 -35.93
C GLU A 752 19.45 16.61 -36.48
N PHE A 753 18.13 16.45 -36.32
CA PHE A 753 17.18 17.47 -36.74
C PHE A 753 17.40 18.79 -35.99
N ILE A 754 17.60 18.75 -34.67
CA ILE A 754 17.86 19.93 -33.83
C ILE A 754 19.19 20.58 -34.24
N SER A 755 20.27 19.81 -34.35
CA SER A 755 21.59 20.32 -34.72
C SER A 755 21.56 20.94 -36.12
N GLY A 756 20.85 20.32 -37.06
CA GLY A 756 20.62 20.84 -38.41
C GLY A 756 19.86 22.16 -38.42
N LYS A 757 18.85 22.34 -37.55
CA LYS A 757 18.15 23.63 -37.38
C LYS A 757 19.02 24.73 -36.77
N LEU A 758 19.96 24.36 -35.93
CA LEU A 758 20.90 25.29 -35.29
C LEU A 758 22.15 25.58 -36.15
N GLY A 759 22.37 24.79 -37.20
CA GLY A 759 23.55 24.89 -38.06
C GLY A 759 24.85 24.51 -37.36
N VAL A 760 24.80 23.63 -36.37
CA VAL A 760 25.97 23.16 -35.60
C VAL A 760 26.10 21.63 -35.63
N GLY A 761 27.25 21.10 -35.24
CA GLY A 761 27.42 19.65 -35.04
C GLY A 761 26.63 19.14 -33.81
N ARG A 762 26.37 17.82 -33.76
CA ARG A 762 25.62 17.18 -32.66
C ARG A 762 26.20 17.50 -31.27
N ASP A 763 27.52 17.46 -31.14
CA ASP A 763 28.23 17.70 -29.88
C ASP A 763 28.11 19.15 -29.38
N GLU A 764 27.77 20.08 -30.28
CA GLU A 764 27.61 21.50 -29.98
C GLU A 764 26.14 21.92 -29.83
N ALA A 765 25.19 21.02 -30.14
CA ALA A 765 23.76 21.33 -30.16
C ALA A 765 23.27 21.94 -28.83
N VAL A 766 23.68 21.37 -27.69
CA VAL A 766 23.30 21.89 -26.36
C VAL A 766 23.83 23.32 -26.16
N LYS A 767 25.11 23.55 -26.44
CA LYS A 767 25.72 24.89 -26.30
C LYS A 767 25.07 25.91 -27.23
N ALA A 768 24.69 25.49 -28.45
CA ALA A 768 24.00 26.34 -29.41
C ALA A 768 22.58 26.70 -28.95
N VAL A 769 21.85 25.76 -28.33
CA VAL A 769 20.55 26.03 -27.69
C VAL A 769 20.72 27.03 -26.55
N ASP A 770 21.71 26.85 -25.67
CA ASP A 770 21.96 27.77 -24.55
C ASP A 770 22.30 29.18 -25.06
N ARG A 771 23.10 29.28 -26.12
CA ARG A 771 23.40 30.56 -26.77
C ARG A 771 22.14 31.19 -27.34
N LEU A 772 21.31 30.42 -28.06
CA LEU A 772 20.06 30.91 -28.63
C LEU A 772 19.09 31.42 -27.56
N LEU A 773 18.95 30.70 -26.45
CA LEU A 773 18.11 31.11 -25.31
C LEU A 773 18.63 32.41 -24.68
N LYS A 774 19.94 32.55 -24.55
CA LYS A 774 20.56 33.78 -24.06
C LYS A 774 20.30 34.96 -25.01
N GLU A 775 20.53 34.78 -26.31
CA GLU A 775 20.28 35.81 -27.33
C GLU A 775 18.81 36.21 -27.38
N LEU A 776 17.90 35.25 -27.26
CA LEU A 776 16.45 35.51 -27.21
C LEU A 776 16.06 36.34 -25.99
N ASN A 777 16.62 36.02 -24.81
CA ASN A 777 16.38 36.79 -23.59
C ASN A 777 16.92 38.22 -23.72
N GLU A 778 18.14 38.39 -24.23
CA GLU A 778 18.72 39.72 -24.48
C GLU A 778 17.91 40.53 -25.51
N ALA A 779 17.44 39.90 -26.59
CA ALA A 779 16.59 40.54 -27.59
C ALA A 779 15.25 40.99 -26.99
N ASN A 780 14.64 40.17 -26.13
CA ASN A 780 13.42 40.51 -25.41
C ASN A 780 13.61 41.69 -24.45
N GLU A 781 14.72 41.74 -23.71
CA GLU A 781 15.05 42.88 -22.85
C GLU A 781 15.27 44.16 -23.66
N ARG A 782 16.01 44.09 -24.78
CA ARG A 782 16.22 45.22 -25.69
C ARG A 782 14.89 45.71 -26.27
N SER A 783 14.01 44.78 -26.68
CA SER A 783 12.67 45.10 -27.20
C SER A 783 11.85 45.87 -26.16
N ARG A 784 11.81 45.40 -24.90
CA ARG A 784 11.13 46.10 -23.80
C ARG A 784 11.71 47.48 -23.52
N LEU A 785 13.04 47.64 -23.56
CA LEU A 785 13.69 48.95 -23.37
C LEU A 785 13.33 49.92 -24.50
N LEU A 786 13.36 49.46 -25.75
CA LEU A 786 12.97 50.27 -26.90
C LEU A 786 11.49 50.62 -26.87
N ALA A 787 10.62 49.67 -26.50
CA ALA A 787 9.20 49.91 -26.29
C ALA A 787 8.97 50.99 -25.23
N ARG A 788 9.65 50.96 -24.08
CA ARG A 788 9.56 52.01 -23.06
C ARG A 788 9.99 53.38 -23.57
N LYS A 789 11.10 53.45 -24.32
CA LYS A 789 11.56 54.70 -24.95
C LYS A 789 10.54 55.25 -25.95
N ALA A 790 9.91 54.38 -26.74
CA ALA A 790 8.85 54.75 -27.66
C ALA A 790 7.60 55.25 -26.90
N ILE A 791 7.17 54.55 -25.84
CA ILE A 791 6.09 55.00 -24.95
C ILE A 791 6.39 56.39 -24.41
N ASP A 792 7.59 56.64 -23.91
CA ASP A 792 7.97 57.96 -23.38
C ASP A 792 7.87 59.06 -24.45
N ALA A 793 8.33 58.77 -25.68
CA ALA A 793 8.23 59.70 -26.80
C ALA A 793 6.78 59.97 -27.21
N ASP A 794 5.93 58.93 -27.23
CA ASP A 794 4.53 59.05 -27.61
C ASP A 794 3.69 59.72 -26.50
N LEU A 795 4.00 59.49 -25.22
CA LEU A 795 3.45 60.26 -24.12
C LEU A 795 3.80 61.75 -24.23
N ALA A 796 5.02 62.08 -24.66
CA ALA A 796 5.42 63.47 -24.88
C ALA A 796 4.68 64.11 -26.07
N LYS A 797 4.39 63.36 -27.14
CA LYS A 797 3.53 63.82 -28.25
C LYS A 797 2.09 64.00 -27.78
N LEU A 798 1.55 63.01 -27.06
CA LEU A 798 0.22 63.01 -26.49
C LEU A 798 0.01 64.21 -25.57
N ALA A 799 0.98 64.55 -24.72
CA ALA A 799 0.91 65.72 -23.86
C ALA A 799 0.75 67.03 -24.65
N LYS A 800 1.30 67.12 -25.87
CA LYS A 800 1.15 68.28 -26.75
C LYS A 800 -0.18 68.30 -27.51
N SER A 801 -0.74 67.14 -27.84
CA SER A 801 -2.01 67.01 -28.57
C SER A 801 -3.25 66.85 -27.67
N THR A 802 -3.05 66.69 -26.35
CA THR A 802 -4.14 66.58 -25.38
C THR A 802 -4.94 67.88 -25.34
N LEU A 803 -6.25 67.77 -25.56
CA LEU A 803 -7.17 68.89 -25.50
C LEU A 803 -7.89 68.93 -24.14
N THR A 804 -8.07 70.13 -23.60
CA THR A 804 -8.94 70.33 -22.43
C THR A 804 -10.33 70.74 -22.90
N ILE A 805 -11.32 69.90 -22.65
CA ILE A 805 -12.72 70.11 -23.02
C ILE A 805 -13.53 70.12 -21.73
N ASN A 806 -14.18 71.24 -21.40
CA ASN A 806 -14.97 71.41 -20.18
C ASN A 806 -14.27 70.91 -18.89
N GLY A 807 -12.97 71.19 -18.76
CA GLY A 807 -12.16 70.76 -17.61
C GLY A 807 -11.70 69.30 -17.61
N VAL A 808 -11.97 68.53 -18.69
CA VAL A 808 -11.52 67.13 -18.89
C VAL A 808 -10.42 67.09 -19.97
N ARG A 809 -9.30 66.43 -19.67
CA ARG A 809 -8.17 66.28 -20.60
C ARG A 809 -8.32 65.03 -21.46
N VAL A 810 -8.54 65.22 -22.76
CA VAL A 810 -8.80 64.15 -23.73
C VAL A 810 -7.70 64.12 -24.79
N ALA A 811 -7.19 62.92 -25.10
CA ALA A 811 -6.37 62.71 -26.28
C ALA A 811 -6.87 61.54 -27.11
N VAL A 812 -6.67 61.65 -28.42
CA VAL A 812 -6.86 60.55 -29.38
C VAL A 812 -5.49 60.21 -29.95
N TYR A 813 -5.15 58.94 -29.98
CA TYR A 813 -3.87 58.44 -30.47
C TYR A 813 -4.10 57.38 -31.53
N ALA A 814 -3.73 57.69 -32.76
CA ALA A 814 -3.80 56.74 -33.86
C ALA A 814 -2.44 56.05 -34.00
N GLU A 815 -2.43 54.72 -33.99
CA GLU A 815 -1.22 53.92 -34.09
C GLU A 815 -1.31 52.94 -35.28
N ASP A 816 -0.19 52.74 -35.97
CA ASP A 816 -0.11 51.87 -37.14
C ASP A 816 0.10 50.40 -36.78
N TYR A 817 0.48 50.10 -35.53
CA TYR A 817 0.72 48.74 -35.04
C TYR A 817 0.03 48.48 -33.70
N TRP A 818 -0.84 47.47 -33.65
CA TRP A 818 -1.65 47.16 -32.48
C TRP A 818 -0.98 46.16 -31.52
N VAL A 819 0.06 46.62 -30.80
CA VAL A 819 0.75 45.79 -29.81
C VAL A 819 0.09 45.97 -28.43
N LYS A 820 -0.67 44.96 -27.99
CA LYS A 820 -1.53 45.05 -26.79
C LYS A 820 -0.79 45.51 -25.52
N ASP A 821 0.36 44.89 -25.20
CA ASP A 821 1.12 45.21 -23.99
C ASP A 821 1.68 46.66 -24.03
N TYR A 822 2.13 47.10 -25.21
CA TYR A 822 2.59 48.47 -25.45
C TYR A 822 1.47 49.49 -25.21
N LEU A 823 0.30 49.26 -25.82
CA LEU A 823 -0.85 50.15 -25.72
C LEU A 823 -1.41 50.21 -24.31
N GLN A 824 -1.41 49.07 -23.60
CA GLN A 824 -1.83 49.02 -22.20
C GLN A 824 -0.85 49.78 -21.29
N GLU A 825 0.46 49.63 -21.49
CA GLU A 825 1.48 50.38 -20.72
C GLU A 825 1.42 51.88 -21.04
N LEU A 826 1.27 52.26 -22.31
CA LEU A 826 1.04 53.64 -22.75
C LEU A 826 -0.19 54.25 -22.07
N ALA A 827 -1.33 53.55 -22.09
CA ALA A 827 -2.57 54.01 -21.49
C ALA A 827 -2.47 54.15 -19.96
N THR A 828 -1.78 53.23 -19.30
CA THR A 828 -1.57 53.27 -17.84
C THR A 828 -0.70 54.46 -17.42
N ARG A 829 0.29 54.83 -18.25
CA ARG A 829 1.23 55.93 -17.96
C ARG A 829 0.73 57.29 -18.42
N TYR A 830 -0.28 57.34 -19.29
CA TYR A 830 -0.89 58.58 -19.76
C TYR A 830 -1.56 59.34 -18.61
N GLN A 831 -1.20 60.60 -18.45
CA GLN A 831 -1.61 61.43 -17.32
C GLN A 831 -2.93 62.17 -17.54
N GLY A 832 -3.59 62.05 -18.69
CA GLY A 832 -4.88 62.71 -18.98
C GLY A 832 -6.09 61.97 -18.41
N ASP A 833 -7.29 62.50 -18.66
CA ASP A 833 -8.54 61.96 -18.11
C ASP A 833 -9.17 60.90 -19.02
N VAL A 834 -9.05 61.08 -20.34
CA VAL A 834 -9.53 60.14 -21.38
C VAL A 834 -8.47 59.99 -22.46
N LEU A 835 -8.12 58.74 -22.78
CA LEU A 835 -7.27 58.37 -23.91
C LEU A 835 -8.06 57.45 -24.84
N ILE A 836 -8.17 57.83 -26.11
CA ILE A 836 -8.79 57.01 -27.14
C ILE A 836 -7.71 56.55 -28.11
N LEU A 837 -7.40 55.26 -28.09
CA LEU A 837 -6.47 54.64 -29.02
C LEU A 837 -7.25 54.16 -30.24
N THR A 838 -6.75 54.41 -31.45
CA THR A 838 -7.36 53.94 -32.70
C THR A 838 -6.34 53.23 -33.58
N HIS A 839 -6.79 52.17 -34.25
CA HIS A 839 -5.99 51.43 -35.23
C HIS A 839 -6.90 50.87 -36.32
N GLY A 840 -6.75 51.37 -37.54
CA GLY A 840 -7.65 51.06 -38.64
C GLY A 840 -9.10 51.40 -38.29
N ARG A 841 -9.92 50.38 -38.01
CA ARG A 841 -11.32 50.54 -37.57
C ARG A 841 -11.51 50.26 -36.08
N GLU A 842 -10.52 49.72 -35.39
CA GLU A 842 -10.63 49.39 -33.98
C GLU A 842 -10.35 50.63 -33.11
N TYR A 843 -11.01 50.69 -31.95
CA TYR A 843 -10.71 51.68 -30.94
C TYR A 843 -10.74 51.09 -29.53
N GLN A 844 -9.94 51.68 -28.65
CA GLN A 844 -9.97 51.46 -27.21
C GLN A 844 -10.04 52.80 -26.49
N VAL A 845 -10.81 52.85 -25.42
CA VAL A 845 -10.95 54.01 -24.55
C VAL A 845 -10.45 53.63 -23.17
N TYR A 846 -9.51 54.42 -22.65
CA TYR A 846 -9.01 54.34 -21.30
C TYR A 846 -9.36 55.62 -20.57
N THR A 847 -9.89 55.52 -19.35
CA THR A 847 -10.21 56.69 -18.52
C THR A 847 -9.74 56.50 -17.09
N ASN A 848 -9.47 57.60 -16.39
CA ASN A 848 -9.15 57.61 -14.96
C ASN A 848 -10.41 57.58 -14.06
N GLY A 849 -11.60 57.36 -14.64
CA GLY A 849 -12.88 57.33 -13.93
C GLY A 849 -13.59 58.69 -13.79
N LYS A 850 -12.93 59.81 -14.13
CA LYS A 850 -13.58 61.14 -14.18
C LYS A 850 -14.70 61.22 -15.23
N VAL A 851 -14.54 60.46 -16.31
CA VAL A 851 -15.58 60.16 -17.30
C VAL A 851 -15.63 58.65 -17.48
N LYS A 852 -16.82 58.06 -17.53
CA LYS A 852 -16.94 56.61 -17.70
C LYS A 852 -16.59 56.24 -19.14
N ALA A 853 -15.70 55.27 -19.32
CA ALA A 853 -15.29 54.80 -20.65
C ALA A 853 -16.47 54.29 -21.49
N VAL A 854 -17.48 53.67 -20.85
CA VAL A 854 -18.73 53.25 -21.52
C VAL A 854 -19.51 54.42 -22.13
N ASP A 855 -19.49 55.59 -21.50
CA ASP A 855 -20.23 56.76 -22.01
C ASP A 855 -19.48 57.40 -23.18
N VAL A 856 -18.14 57.41 -23.14
CA VAL A 856 -17.30 57.75 -24.30
C VAL A 856 -17.56 56.78 -25.46
N ALA A 857 -17.64 55.48 -25.21
CA ALA A 857 -17.93 54.49 -26.25
C ALA A 857 -19.34 54.64 -26.84
N LYS A 858 -20.33 55.08 -26.05
CA LYS A 858 -21.67 55.44 -26.57
C LYS A 858 -21.60 56.66 -27.49
N ALA A 859 -20.87 57.71 -27.11
CA ALA A 859 -20.68 58.87 -27.97
C ALA A 859 -20.00 58.50 -29.29
N LEU A 860 -19.00 57.61 -29.25
CA LEU A 860 -18.37 57.06 -30.47
C LEU A 860 -19.32 56.18 -31.30
N SER A 861 -20.39 55.65 -30.70
CA SER A 861 -21.41 54.88 -31.44
C SER A 861 -22.29 55.76 -32.32
N GLU A 862 -22.50 57.03 -31.96
CA GLU A 862 -23.27 58.01 -32.76
C GLU A 862 -22.60 58.29 -34.11
N ILE A 863 -21.27 58.19 -34.17
CA ILE A 863 -20.48 58.35 -35.41
C ILE A 863 -20.19 57.02 -36.11
N GLY A 864 -20.87 55.93 -35.72
CA GLY A 864 -20.77 54.62 -36.36
C GLY A 864 -19.82 53.63 -35.70
N GLY A 865 -19.44 53.86 -34.44
CA GLY A 865 -18.78 52.88 -33.57
C GLY A 865 -19.72 51.78 -33.07
N ARG A 866 -19.20 50.58 -32.85
CA ARG A 866 -19.89 49.48 -32.18
C ARG A 866 -18.96 48.87 -31.15
N GLY A 867 -19.30 48.98 -29.89
CA GLY A 867 -18.42 48.57 -28.80
C GLY A 867 -19.10 48.63 -27.44
N GLY A 868 -18.36 48.20 -26.42
CA GLY A 868 -18.83 48.15 -25.04
C GLY A 868 -17.67 48.23 -24.06
N GLY A 869 -17.98 48.53 -22.81
CA GLY A 869 -16.95 48.76 -21.81
C GLY A 869 -17.46 48.82 -20.38
N SER A 870 -16.51 48.94 -19.48
CA SER A 870 -16.69 49.19 -18.06
C SER A 870 -16.55 50.69 -17.75
N VAL A 871 -16.37 51.02 -16.47
CA VAL A 871 -16.17 52.39 -16.00
C VAL A 871 -14.86 52.99 -16.50
N THR A 872 -13.78 52.21 -16.60
CA THR A 872 -12.43 52.72 -16.88
C THR A 872 -11.85 52.25 -18.22
N PHE A 873 -12.49 51.29 -18.88
CA PHE A 873 -12.05 50.77 -20.16
C PHE A 873 -13.22 50.44 -21.09
N ALA A 874 -13.14 50.81 -22.36
CA ALA A 874 -14.07 50.37 -23.39
C ALA A 874 -13.34 50.04 -24.69
N GLN A 875 -13.93 49.19 -25.51
CA GLN A 875 -13.37 48.83 -26.82
C GLN A 875 -14.47 48.62 -27.85
N GLY A 876 -14.14 48.84 -29.12
CA GLY A 876 -15.08 48.65 -30.21
C GLY A 876 -14.46 48.78 -31.58
N VAL A 877 -15.33 48.71 -32.60
CA VAL A 877 -14.96 48.82 -34.00
C VAL A 877 -15.88 49.80 -34.70
N PHE A 878 -15.31 50.73 -35.47
CA PHE A 878 -16.03 51.61 -36.37
C PHE A 878 -16.46 50.86 -37.64
N THR A 879 -17.70 51.08 -38.05
CA THR A 879 -18.28 50.50 -39.27
C THR A 879 -17.62 51.01 -40.56
N LYS A 880 -16.97 52.18 -40.50
CA LYS A 880 -16.18 52.81 -41.56
C LYS A 880 -14.97 53.54 -40.93
N PRO A 881 -13.91 53.86 -41.69
CA PRO A 881 -12.84 54.72 -41.17
C PRO A 881 -13.42 56.08 -40.72
N ILE A 882 -13.08 56.50 -39.50
CA ILE A 882 -13.54 57.75 -38.89
C ILE A 882 -12.33 58.67 -38.70
N SER A 883 -12.47 59.95 -39.01
CA SER A 883 -11.37 60.90 -38.87
C SER A 883 -11.10 61.20 -37.38
N HIS A 884 -9.86 61.57 -37.08
CA HIS A 884 -9.46 61.99 -35.74
C HIS A 884 -10.32 63.16 -35.22
N GLU A 885 -10.71 64.09 -36.11
CA GLU A 885 -11.52 65.26 -35.77
C GLU A 885 -12.96 64.89 -35.41
N ASP A 886 -13.56 63.93 -36.12
CA ASP A 886 -14.90 63.43 -35.82
C ASP A 886 -14.97 62.75 -34.44
N ILE A 887 -13.94 61.97 -34.08
CA ILE A 887 -13.81 61.34 -32.75
C ILE A 887 -13.76 62.42 -31.66
N ILE A 888 -12.93 63.44 -31.86
CA ILE A 888 -12.83 64.57 -30.91
C ILE A 888 -14.17 65.30 -30.80
N ASN A 889 -14.88 65.56 -31.90
CA ASN A 889 -16.15 66.28 -31.90
C ASN A 889 -17.26 65.50 -31.19
N ALA A 890 -17.32 64.16 -31.37
CA ALA A 890 -18.25 63.31 -30.63
C ALA A 890 -17.99 63.35 -29.12
N VAL A 891 -16.71 63.30 -28.71
CA VAL A 891 -16.33 63.40 -27.29
C VAL A 891 -16.60 64.81 -26.75
N LYS A 892 -16.38 65.86 -27.56
CA LYS A 892 -16.71 67.23 -27.18
C LYS A 892 -18.20 67.39 -26.88
N HIS A 893 -19.05 66.89 -27.78
CA HIS A 893 -20.50 66.93 -27.60
C HIS A 893 -20.94 66.26 -26.29
N LEU A 894 -20.40 65.07 -25.99
CA LEU A 894 -20.63 64.36 -24.73
C LEU A 894 -20.24 65.19 -23.50
N LEU A 895 -19.08 65.87 -23.54
CA LEU A 895 -18.55 66.61 -22.39
C LEU A 895 -19.15 68.01 -22.20
N THR A 896 -19.92 68.49 -23.18
CA THR A 896 -20.65 69.77 -23.13
C THR A 896 -22.13 69.63 -22.75
N GLN A 897 -22.65 68.41 -22.76
CA GLN A 897 -23.94 68.05 -22.15
C GLN A 897 -23.76 67.82 -20.66
#